data_AF-A0A814AB68-F1
#
_entry.id   AF-A0A814AB68-F1
#
_cell.length_a   1.000
_cell.length_b   1.000
_cell.length_c   1.000
_cell.angle_alpha   90.00
_cell.angle_beta   90.00
_cell.angle_gamma   90.00
#
_symmetry.space_group_name_H-M   'P 1'
#
loop_
_entity.id
_entity.type
_entity.pdbx_description
1 polymer ?
#
loop_
_entity_poly.entity_id
_entity_poly.type
_entity_poly.pdbx_seq_one_letter_code
_entity_poly.pdbx_strand_id
1 'polypeptide(L)'
;MENESSVIRLRRKLSELSQEYSKEKQVQPRSKSANGRLPVPDQNASFRYRRMRRKVDVLRTQIDAVIDDNHLTTTDINNSQKEMIPTRDNNDVSLKKKLIISDDQNLVTSELIQVLHSKQTRIDELEQRLKQVEEQESQWKIKYERECNRCELLQTRIIELEQELLNRKYQSKILGQLQTDVKRLHSAFDALEVENTQLNVQLSFSRNTHLSSQLDKFRHGDDLIRTFELKMSCEEKPRSSSLTESLPSDDRDLSSSIVLRHVKNFKRLKPLNFSLLRWNLLWLFVIVAFFTLPIWLRFASQSCQATYYTMLSILIWLDLVWFLALIFSIYALIKLKYGMLTDHKQTYPADVPLVHLLILTIYNDEMGVICRTVDSLAEQTESKRIVLVIAWESRTPDREERTETIRQRYSDKFFSIIFPVHPFGLENEIASKAANANWGVRAAIGYIMEDEERKKNIQHVMVTTCDADTLFHRKYFEALSADYLRCVKTNDPSVHRTIWQAPLFYNWNLDQNSFPVRITGLVRSLMTMGLLIPYNVNPMSCFSFSLTLAVRGGYWHPQIFMDDVGYLLTVMIGTQRRIRIRLLPVPVRSGPTSGHSWLNDVKEWYIQVRRWGIGTADNFHYFVVKIPNLPILASCIFAIGYFLYYGVILCSASLFNVSSGFFPLLCPNFELFWLPKPFQPYHLHLLIAVIIPQLLYGALFILDAIWCRWTLNVKEDIFILRNILHWILTPFTLIALSLVQLWSYIVLAIQGKKACIHKLAAKATLAQIESIA
;
A
#
# COMPACT_ATOMS: atom_id res chain seq x y z
N MET A 1 34.81 -26.17 30.46
CA MET A 1 34.55 -27.61 30.33
C MET A 1 33.07 -27.98 30.50
N GLU A 2 32.35 -27.54 31.54
CA GLU A 2 30.91 -27.87 31.69
C GLU A 2 30.03 -27.45 30.49
N ASN A 3 30.29 -26.28 29.90
CA ASN A 3 29.49 -25.76 28.79
C ASN A 3 29.65 -26.59 27.49
N GLU A 4 30.83 -27.16 27.23
CA GLU A 4 31.07 -27.99 26.03
C GLU A 4 30.35 -29.34 26.09
N SER A 5 30.33 -29.98 27.27
CA SER A 5 29.59 -31.24 27.47
C SER A 5 28.08 -31.08 27.24
N SER A 6 27.51 -29.94 27.62
CA SER A 6 26.10 -29.61 27.43
C SER A 6 25.74 -29.38 25.96
N VAL A 7 26.64 -28.73 25.20
CA VAL A 7 26.46 -28.48 23.76
C VAL A 7 26.50 -29.79 22.97
N ILE A 8 27.36 -30.73 23.35
CA ILE A 8 27.44 -32.07 22.71
C ILE A 8 26.12 -32.84 22.94
N ARG A 9 25.58 -32.81 24.16
CA ARG A 9 24.30 -33.48 24.49
C ARG A 9 23.12 -32.89 23.71
N LEU A 10 23.06 -31.56 23.58
CA LEU A 10 22.01 -30.88 22.80
C LEU A 10 22.11 -31.19 21.29
N ARG A 11 23.32 -31.26 20.72
CA ARG A 11 23.50 -31.64 19.31
C ARG A 11 23.01 -33.06 19.02
N ARG A 12 23.26 -34.01 19.94
CA ARG A 12 22.79 -35.39 19.79
C ARG A 12 21.26 -35.46 19.77
N LYS A 13 20.60 -34.77 20.69
CA LYS A 13 19.14 -34.69 20.76
C LYS A 13 18.51 -34.03 19.54
N LEU A 14 19.15 -32.98 19.00
CA LEU A 14 18.74 -32.31 17.77
C LEU A 14 18.85 -33.24 16.55
N SER A 15 19.91 -34.05 16.48
CA SER A 15 20.11 -35.05 15.42
C SER A 15 19.02 -36.12 15.43
N GLU A 16 18.67 -36.64 16.62
CA GLU A 16 17.62 -37.66 16.79
C GLU A 16 16.25 -37.12 16.36
N LEU A 17 15.86 -35.93 16.81
CA LEU A 17 14.58 -35.30 16.43
C LEU A 17 14.53 -34.92 14.95
N SER A 18 15.65 -34.52 14.35
CA SER A 18 15.72 -34.20 12.92
C SER A 18 15.55 -35.45 12.04
N GLN A 19 16.04 -36.62 12.51
CA GLN A 19 15.80 -37.89 11.84
C GLN A 19 14.33 -38.32 11.95
N GLU A 20 13.71 -38.14 13.12
CA GLU A 20 12.28 -38.43 13.33
C GLU A 20 11.39 -37.53 12.45
N TYR A 21 11.67 -36.23 12.43
CA TYR A 21 10.99 -35.28 11.55
C TYR A 21 11.16 -35.62 10.06
N SER A 22 12.35 -36.10 9.65
CA SER A 22 12.58 -36.51 8.27
C SER A 22 11.79 -37.77 7.88
N LYS A 23 11.58 -38.71 8.81
CA LYS A 23 10.73 -39.89 8.60
C LYS A 23 9.26 -39.51 8.48
N GLU A 24 8.75 -38.65 9.36
CA GLU A 24 7.35 -38.17 9.31
C GLU A 24 7.08 -37.29 8.07
N LYS A 25 8.05 -36.47 7.66
CA LYS A 25 7.96 -35.68 6.42
C LYS A 25 7.91 -36.54 5.15
N GLN A 26 8.45 -37.76 5.17
CA GLN A 26 8.31 -38.71 4.06
C GLN A 26 6.92 -39.38 4.02
N VAL A 27 6.16 -39.33 5.11
CA VAL A 27 4.78 -39.84 5.18
C VAL A 27 3.76 -38.81 4.67
N GLN A 28 4.10 -37.51 4.63
CA GLN A 28 3.25 -36.48 4.01
C GLN A 28 3.05 -36.73 2.50
N PRO A 29 1.82 -36.59 1.98
CA PRO A 29 1.52 -36.91 0.57
C PRO A 29 2.26 -35.94 -0.36
N ARG A 30 3.32 -36.42 -1.01
CA ARG A 30 3.90 -35.77 -2.20
C ARG A 30 3.01 -36.07 -3.39
N SER A 31 2.70 -35.05 -4.18
CA SER A 31 1.98 -35.16 -5.45
C SER A 31 2.81 -35.93 -6.49
N LYS A 32 2.81 -37.26 -6.41
CA LYS A 32 3.08 -38.24 -7.48
C LYS A 32 3.22 -39.63 -6.84
N SER A 33 2.28 -40.53 -7.09
CA SER A 33 2.47 -41.63 -8.05
C SER A 33 1.32 -42.64 -7.99
N ALA A 34 1.12 -43.34 -9.11
CA ALA A 34 0.62 -44.70 -9.09
C ALA A 34 1.38 -45.51 -8.02
N ASN A 35 0.65 -46.39 -7.33
CA ASN A 35 1.13 -47.34 -6.31
C ASN A 35 1.38 -46.76 -4.90
N GLY A 36 0.28 -46.68 -4.16
CA GLY A 36 0.21 -47.12 -2.77
C GLY A 36 0.85 -46.23 -1.70
N ARG A 37 0.11 -45.20 -1.25
CA ARG A 37 -0.06 -44.76 0.17
C ARG A 37 -0.97 -43.51 0.20
N LEU A 38 -2.02 -43.61 1.02
CA LEU A 38 -3.12 -42.67 1.34
C LEU A 38 -3.70 -41.82 0.18
N PRO A 39 -5.00 -41.93 -0.15
CA PRO A 39 -5.60 -41.16 -1.24
C PRO A 39 -5.53 -39.66 -0.91
N VAL A 40 -4.81 -38.91 -1.75
CA VAL A 40 -4.96 -37.47 -1.91
C VAL A 40 -6.41 -37.20 -2.32
N PRO A 41 -7.07 -36.10 -1.89
CA PRO A 41 -8.39 -35.78 -2.38
C PRO A 41 -8.28 -35.65 -3.89
N ASP A 42 -8.96 -36.56 -4.59
CA ASP A 42 -9.04 -36.51 -6.04
C ASP A 42 -9.50 -35.11 -6.42
N GLN A 43 -8.68 -34.35 -7.17
CA GLN A 43 -9.09 -33.03 -7.66
C GLN A 43 -10.39 -33.12 -8.48
N ASN A 44 -10.74 -34.31 -8.98
CA ASN A 44 -12.03 -34.58 -9.62
C ASN A 44 -13.19 -34.77 -8.63
N ALA A 45 -12.99 -34.95 -7.33
CA ALA A 45 -14.07 -35.08 -6.34
C ALA A 45 -14.80 -33.75 -6.13
N SER A 46 -14.07 -32.63 -6.01
CA SER A 46 -14.65 -31.28 -5.94
C SER A 46 -15.39 -30.92 -7.24
N PHE A 47 -14.82 -31.31 -8.39
CA PHE A 47 -15.48 -31.14 -9.69
C PHE A 47 -16.75 -32.00 -9.82
N ARG A 48 -16.70 -33.27 -9.38
CA ARG A 48 -17.86 -34.19 -9.33
C ARG A 48 -18.96 -33.68 -8.39
N TYR A 49 -18.59 -33.17 -7.22
CA TYR A 49 -19.51 -32.54 -6.26
C TYR A 49 -20.23 -31.34 -6.89
N ARG A 50 -19.48 -30.38 -7.46
CA ARG A 50 -20.07 -29.20 -8.12
C ARG A 50 -20.97 -29.58 -9.29
N ARG A 51 -20.58 -30.60 -10.08
CA ARG A 51 -21.39 -31.10 -11.21
C ARG A 51 -22.67 -31.77 -10.74
N MET A 52 -22.64 -32.56 -9.65
CA MET A 52 -23.84 -33.19 -9.08
C MET A 52 -24.76 -32.15 -8.44
N ARG A 53 -24.21 -31.15 -7.73
CA ARG A 53 -25.00 -30.06 -7.15
C ARG A 53 -25.73 -29.25 -8.22
N ARG A 54 -25.03 -28.84 -9.29
CA ARG A 54 -25.67 -28.18 -10.44
C ARG A 54 -26.81 -28.99 -11.05
N LYS A 55 -26.69 -30.32 -11.11
CA LYS A 55 -27.78 -31.19 -11.63
C LYS A 55 -29.00 -31.19 -10.70
N VAL A 56 -28.80 -31.18 -9.39
CA VAL A 56 -29.89 -31.06 -8.41
C VAL A 56 -30.59 -29.70 -8.57
N ASP A 57 -29.81 -28.62 -8.65
CA ASP A 57 -30.37 -27.26 -8.78
C ASP A 57 -31.21 -27.13 -10.08
N VAL A 58 -30.70 -27.64 -11.21
CA VAL A 58 -31.44 -27.65 -12.49
C VAL A 58 -32.73 -28.47 -12.41
N LEU A 59 -32.69 -29.64 -11.76
CA LEU A 59 -33.90 -30.48 -11.61
C LEU A 59 -34.94 -29.81 -10.72
N ARG A 60 -34.53 -29.10 -9.67
CA ARG A 60 -35.43 -28.31 -8.81
C ARG A 60 -36.09 -27.18 -9.58
N THR A 61 -35.31 -26.39 -10.33
CA THR A 61 -35.85 -25.31 -11.17
C THR A 61 -36.84 -25.85 -12.21
N GLN A 62 -36.61 -27.04 -12.76
CA GLN A 62 -37.56 -27.69 -13.67
C GLN A 62 -38.85 -28.16 -12.97
N ILE A 63 -38.77 -28.62 -11.72
CA ILE A 63 -39.95 -28.96 -10.92
C ILE A 63 -40.74 -27.69 -10.60
N ASP A 64 -40.06 -26.64 -10.13
CA ASP A 64 -40.68 -25.36 -9.76
C ASP A 64 -41.37 -24.72 -10.98
N ALA A 65 -40.73 -24.72 -12.15
CA ALA A 65 -41.34 -24.23 -13.39
C ALA A 65 -42.60 -25.01 -13.80
N VAL A 66 -42.60 -26.35 -13.64
CA VAL A 66 -43.78 -27.18 -13.94
C VAL A 66 -44.92 -26.93 -12.95
N ILE A 67 -44.59 -26.66 -11.68
CA ILE A 67 -45.57 -26.30 -10.65
C ILE A 67 -46.19 -24.93 -10.95
N ASP A 68 -45.35 -23.94 -11.26
CA ASP A 68 -45.75 -22.56 -11.54
C ASP A 68 -46.59 -22.46 -12.83
N ASP A 69 -46.15 -23.10 -13.92
CA ASP A 69 -46.83 -23.06 -15.24
C ASP A 69 -48.22 -23.74 -15.21
N ASN A 70 -48.47 -24.65 -14.26
CA ASN A 70 -49.72 -25.39 -14.15
C ASN A 70 -50.58 -24.99 -12.94
N HIS A 71 -50.20 -23.93 -12.21
CA HIS A 71 -50.90 -23.43 -11.01
C HIS A 71 -51.24 -24.52 -9.97
N LEU A 72 -50.36 -25.52 -9.81
CA LEU A 72 -50.58 -26.64 -8.90
C LEU A 72 -50.41 -26.19 -7.45
N THR A 73 -51.38 -26.47 -6.58
CA THR A 73 -51.22 -26.21 -5.14
C THR A 73 -50.55 -27.39 -4.44
N THR A 74 -49.87 -27.14 -3.32
CA THR A 74 -49.23 -28.19 -2.49
C THR A 74 -50.23 -29.26 -2.01
N THR A 75 -51.52 -28.92 -2.01
CA THR A 75 -52.65 -29.81 -1.68
C THR A 75 -52.96 -30.82 -2.79
N ASP A 76 -52.81 -30.44 -4.06
CA ASP A 76 -53.11 -31.29 -5.23
C ASP A 76 -52.05 -32.40 -5.42
N ILE A 77 -50.80 -32.10 -5.08
CA ILE A 77 -49.67 -33.04 -5.10
C ILE A 77 -49.77 -34.05 -3.95
N ASN A 78 -50.25 -33.64 -2.78
CA ASN A 78 -50.38 -34.53 -1.61
C ASN A 78 -51.63 -35.42 -1.66
N ASN A 79 -52.73 -34.98 -2.30
CA ASN A 79 -53.94 -35.79 -2.45
C ASN A 79 -53.76 -36.94 -3.46
N SER A 80 -53.00 -36.72 -4.53
CA SER A 80 -52.67 -37.75 -5.54
C SER A 80 -51.67 -38.80 -5.05
N GLN A 81 -50.84 -38.49 -4.04
CA GLN A 81 -49.99 -39.47 -3.35
C GLN A 81 -50.77 -40.51 -2.54
N LYS A 82 -52.00 -40.21 -2.10
CA LYS A 82 -52.84 -41.16 -1.34
C LYS A 82 -53.57 -42.18 -2.23
N GLU A 83 -53.82 -41.87 -3.49
CA GLU A 83 -54.56 -42.76 -4.42
C GLU A 83 -53.69 -43.83 -5.10
N MET A 84 -52.35 -43.73 -5.02
CA MET A 84 -51.41 -44.68 -5.62
C MET A 84 -50.83 -45.73 -4.64
N ILE A 85 -51.53 -46.03 -3.54
CA ILE A 85 -51.22 -47.19 -2.70
C ILE A 85 -52.13 -48.35 -3.13
N PRO A 86 -51.60 -49.48 -3.64
CA PRO A 86 -52.44 -50.59 -4.09
C PRO A 86 -53.07 -51.28 -2.88
N THR A 87 -54.38 -51.09 -2.69
CA THR A 87 -55.16 -51.94 -1.79
C THR A 87 -55.38 -53.31 -2.45
N ARG A 88 -54.72 -54.31 -1.88
CA ARG A 88 -55.14 -55.72 -1.98
C ARG A 88 -56.58 -55.82 -1.46
N ASP A 89 -57.55 -55.98 -2.33
CA ASP A 89 -58.55 -57.05 -2.18
C ASP A 89 -59.51 -57.09 -3.39
N ASN A 90 -59.76 -58.32 -3.81
CA ASN A 90 -60.73 -58.70 -4.83
C ASN A 90 -62.16 -58.60 -4.28
N ASN A 91 -63.10 -58.41 -5.20
CA ASN A 91 -64.56 -58.55 -5.08
C ASN A 91 -65.29 -57.26 -4.67
N ASP A 92 -65.78 -56.49 -5.65
CA ASP A 92 -67.19 -56.62 -6.03
C ASP A 92 -67.53 -55.86 -7.33
N VAL A 93 -68.35 -56.51 -8.15
CA VAL A 93 -68.78 -56.04 -9.47
C VAL A 93 -70.13 -55.35 -9.32
N SER A 94 -70.15 -54.10 -8.86
CA SER A 94 -71.39 -53.31 -8.94
C SER A 94 -71.18 -51.80 -8.90
N LEU A 95 -70.45 -51.21 -9.87
CA LEU A 95 -70.59 -49.77 -10.18
C LEU A 95 -70.05 -49.41 -11.57
N LYS A 96 -70.46 -50.16 -12.59
CA LYS A 96 -70.52 -49.65 -13.97
C LYS A 96 -71.87 -48.97 -14.18
N LYS A 97 -71.97 -47.66 -13.93
CA LYS A 97 -72.82 -46.68 -14.64
C LYS A 97 -72.85 -45.33 -13.91
N LYS A 98 -71.85 -44.49 -14.19
CA LYS A 98 -72.01 -43.05 -14.41
C LYS A 98 -70.80 -42.57 -15.18
N LEU A 99 -70.99 -42.59 -16.49
CA LEU A 99 -70.06 -42.19 -17.52
C LEU A 99 -70.37 -40.71 -17.86
N ILE A 100 -69.33 -39.98 -18.27
CA ILE A 100 -69.35 -38.72 -19.02
C ILE A 100 -69.41 -37.43 -18.18
N ILE A 101 -68.23 -36.89 -17.80
CA ILE A 101 -67.82 -35.49 -18.04
C ILE A 101 -66.27 -35.46 -18.20
N SER A 102 -65.80 -35.05 -19.38
CA SER A 102 -64.42 -34.65 -19.80
C SER A 102 -63.22 -35.59 -19.51
N ASP A 103 -62.83 -36.40 -20.50
CA ASP A 103 -61.69 -37.33 -20.43
C ASP A 103 -60.29 -36.74 -20.76
N ASP A 104 -60.14 -35.46 -21.13
CA ASP A 104 -58.82 -34.91 -21.51
C ASP A 104 -58.02 -34.31 -20.33
N GLN A 105 -58.65 -33.83 -19.26
CA GLN A 105 -57.93 -33.16 -18.16
C GLN A 105 -57.33 -34.13 -17.11
N ASN A 106 -57.92 -35.31 -16.93
CA ASN A 106 -57.46 -36.30 -15.94
C ASN A 106 -56.26 -37.13 -16.45
N LEU A 107 -56.10 -37.29 -17.76
CA LEU A 107 -54.96 -37.99 -18.34
C LEU A 107 -53.67 -37.14 -18.25
N VAL A 108 -53.80 -35.84 -18.53
CA VAL A 108 -52.70 -34.86 -18.49
C VAL A 108 -52.15 -34.68 -17.07
N THR A 109 -53.00 -34.70 -16.05
CA THR A 109 -52.58 -34.60 -14.65
C THR A 109 -51.85 -35.86 -14.17
N SER A 110 -52.27 -37.06 -14.60
CA SER A 110 -51.59 -38.32 -14.24
C SER A 110 -50.18 -38.44 -14.84
N GLU A 111 -49.97 -38.01 -16.10
CA GLU A 111 -48.65 -38.02 -16.74
C GLU A 111 -47.70 -36.98 -16.11
N LEU A 112 -48.21 -35.78 -15.81
CA LEU A 112 -47.43 -34.71 -15.19
C LEU A 112 -46.94 -35.12 -13.78
N ILE A 113 -47.78 -35.79 -13.00
CA ILE A 113 -47.43 -36.29 -11.66
C ILE A 113 -46.34 -37.38 -11.75
N GLN A 114 -46.40 -38.27 -12.74
CA GLN A 114 -45.33 -39.26 -12.96
C GLN A 114 -43.99 -38.60 -13.32
N VAL A 115 -44.00 -37.54 -14.13
CA VAL A 115 -42.78 -36.79 -14.49
C VAL A 115 -42.19 -36.08 -13.27
N LEU A 116 -43.03 -35.45 -12.44
CA LEU A 116 -42.60 -34.80 -11.20
C LEU A 116 -42.02 -35.82 -10.21
N HIS A 117 -42.68 -36.97 -10.02
CA HIS A 117 -42.20 -38.04 -9.14
C HIS A 117 -40.85 -38.62 -9.61
N SER A 118 -40.68 -38.82 -10.92
CA SER A 118 -39.42 -39.29 -11.51
C SER A 118 -38.27 -38.30 -11.27
N LYS A 119 -38.51 -37.00 -11.47
CA LYS A 119 -37.51 -35.95 -11.19
C LYS A 119 -37.19 -35.84 -9.70
N GLN A 120 -38.18 -35.94 -8.82
CA GLN A 120 -37.98 -35.90 -7.36
C GLN A 120 -37.16 -37.10 -6.87
N THR A 121 -37.49 -38.31 -7.32
CA THR A 121 -36.71 -39.52 -7.01
C THR A 121 -35.24 -39.37 -7.42
N ARG A 122 -34.99 -38.72 -8.57
CA ARG A 122 -33.63 -38.47 -9.06
C ARG A 122 -32.87 -37.42 -8.26
N ILE A 123 -33.57 -36.44 -7.69
CA ILE A 123 -32.99 -35.47 -6.75
C ILE A 123 -32.56 -36.20 -5.47
N ASP A 124 -33.44 -37.02 -4.90
CA ASP A 124 -33.17 -37.74 -3.65
C ASP A 124 -31.95 -38.67 -3.77
N GLU A 125 -31.81 -39.39 -4.90
CA GLU A 125 -30.64 -40.20 -5.20
C GLU A 125 -29.33 -39.37 -5.29
N LEU A 126 -29.38 -38.17 -5.88
CA LEU A 126 -28.22 -37.30 -6.03
C LEU A 126 -27.82 -36.66 -4.70
N GLU A 127 -28.80 -36.28 -3.87
CA GLU A 127 -28.55 -35.74 -2.53
C GLU A 127 -27.95 -36.78 -1.59
N GLN A 128 -28.40 -38.04 -1.67
CA GLN A 128 -27.81 -39.13 -0.89
C GLN A 128 -26.33 -39.36 -1.27
N ARG A 129 -26.00 -39.26 -2.57
CA ARG A 129 -24.61 -39.36 -3.06
C ARG A 129 -23.76 -38.16 -2.67
N LEU A 130 -24.32 -36.95 -2.65
CA LEU A 130 -23.62 -35.74 -2.18
C LEU A 130 -23.22 -35.87 -0.71
N LYS A 131 -24.14 -36.39 0.12
CA LYS A 131 -23.90 -36.60 1.56
C LYS A 131 -22.75 -37.60 1.82
N GLN A 132 -22.67 -38.67 1.02
CA GLN A 132 -21.55 -39.64 1.11
C GLN A 132 -20.20 -39.01 0.76
N VAL A 133 -20.15 -38.11 -0.22
CA VAL A 133 -18.91 -37.40 -0.61
C VAL A 133 -18.46 -36.43 0.48
N GLU A 134 -19.40 -35.69 1.08
CA GLU A 134 -19.11 -34.76 2.19
C GLU A 134 -18.56 -35.49 3.43
N GLU A 135 -19.12 -36.66 3.76
CA GLU A 135 -18.68 -37.46 4.90
C GLU A 135 -17.25 -38.03 4.69
N GLN A 136 -16.94 -38.48 3.47
CA GLN A 136 -15.58 -38.91 3.10
C GLN A 136 -14.56 -37.76 3.16
N GLU A 137 -14.94 -36.56 2.72
CA GLU A 137 -14.05 -35.38 2.77
C GLU A 137 -13.78 -34.93 4.21
N SER A 138 -14.80 -35.00 5.08
CA SER A 138 -14.69 -34.69 6.50
C SER A 138 -13.74 -35.63 7.23
N GLN A 139 -13.87 -36.95 7.02
CA GLN A 139 -12.98 -37.96 7.60
C GLN A 139 -11.52 -37.77 7.14
N TRP A 140 -11.33 -37.41 5.87
CA TRP A 140 -10.00 -37.11 5.34
C TRP A 140 -9.38 -35.87 6.00
N LYS A 141 -10.15 -34.77 6.15
CA LYS A 141 -9.67 -33.53 6.81
C LYS A 141 -9.20 -33.79 8.24
N ILE A 142 -9.97 -34.54 9.02
CA ILE A 142 -9.61 -34.89 10.41
C ILE A 142 -8.30 -35.68 10.47
N LYS A 143 -8.11 -36.63 9.54
CA LYS A 143 -6.88 -37.43 9.47
C LYS A 143 -5.68 -36.60 9.05
N TYR A 144 -5.85 -35.73 8.05
CA TYR A 144 -4.82 -34.83 7.55
C TYR A 144 -4.38 -33.81 8.62
N GLU A 145 -5.33 -33.19 9.34
CA GLU A 145 -5.03 -32.25 10.43
C GLU A 145 -4.24 -32.91 11.56
N ARG A 146 -4.56 -34.16 11.92
CA ARG A 146 -3.78 -34.91 12.94
C ARG A 146 -2.32 -35.14 12.53
N GLU A 147 -2.08 -35.47 11.26
CA GLU A 147 -0.71 -35.71 10.75
C GLU A 147 0.08 -34.39 10.60
N CYS A 148 -0.57 -33.30 10.17
CA CYS A 148 0.03 -31.97 10.13
C CYS A 148 0.44 -31.47 11.52
N ASN A 149 -0.45 -31.58 12.51
CA ASN A 149 -0.19 -31.14 13.88
C ASN A 149 1.02 -31.86 14.51
N ARG A 150 1.23 -33.14 14.17
CA ARG A 150 2.37 -33.92 14.68
C ARG A 150 3.71 -33.45 14.08
N CYS A 151 3.73 -33.15 12.78
CA CYS A 151 4.90 -32.56 12.13
C CYS A 151 5.23 -31.16 12.67
N GLU A 152 4.20 -30.35 12.94
CA GLU A 152 4.36 -29.00 13.48
C GLU A 152 4.94 -29.02 14.90
N LEU A 153 4.50 -29.97 15.74
CA LEU A 153 5.03 -30.16 17.10
C LEU A 153 6.52 -30.54 17.09
N LEU A 154 6.92 -31.46 16.20
CA LEU A 154 8.32 -31.87 16.02
C LEU A 154 9.18 -30.72 15.50
N GLN A 155 8.68 -29.96 14.52
CA GLN A 155 9.39 -28.80 13.97
C GLN A 155 9.59 -27.71 15.02
N THR A 156 8.58 -27.44 15.84
CA THR A 156 8.65 -26.47 16.94
C THR A 156 9.73 -26.88 17.95
N ARG A 157 9.77 -28.17 18.31
CA ARG A 157 10.75 -28.68 19.27
C ARG A 157 12.19 -28.64 18.76
N ILE A 158 12.39 -28.85 17.45
CA ILE A 158 13.70 -28.70 16.79
C ILE A 158 14.15 -27.24 16.86
N ILE A 159 13.26 -26.29 16.55
CA ILE A 159 13.57 -24.85 16.56
C ILE A 159 13.96 -24.37 17.97
N GLU A 160 13.24 -24.83 19.01
CA GLU A 160 13.56 -24.51 20.41
C GLU A 160 14.98 -24.98 20.79
N LEU A 161 15.34 -26.21 20.42
CA LEU A 161 16.67 -26.78 20.70
C LEU A 161 17.78 -26.07 19.91
N GLU A 162 17.52 -25.66 18.65
CA GLU A 162 18.47 -24.86 17.87
C GLU A 162 18.71 -23.48 18.50
N GLN A 163 17.67 -22.84 19.02
CA GLN A 163 17.78 -21.57 19.73
C GLN A 163 18.57 -21.69 21.02
N GLU A 164 18.33 -22.75 21.80
CA GLU A 164 19.09 -23.02 23.02
C GLU A 164 20.58 -23.26 22.71
N LEU A 165 20.88 -24.00 21.64
CA LEU A 165 22.25 -24.22 21.18
C LEU A 165 22.93 -22.92 20.73
N LEU A 166 22.20 -22.03 20.05
CA LEU A 166 22.71 -20.74 19.58
C LEU A 166 23.01 -19.80 20.74
N ASN A 167 22.11 -19.73 21.74
CA ASN A 167 22.29 -18.90 22.93
C ASN A 167 23.52 -19.34 23.74
N ARG A 168 23.74 -20.65 23.92
CA ARG A 168 24.93 -21.14 24.63
C ARG A 168 26.23 -20.84 23.89
N LYS A 169 26.23 -20.92 22.55
CA LYS A 169 27.39 -20.50 21.72
C LYS A 169 27.64 -18.99 21.81
N TYR A 170 26.59 -18.18 21.86
CA TYR A 170 26.69 -16.73 21.95
C TYR A 170 27.22 -16.27 23.31
N GLN A 171 26.74 -16.87 24.40
CA GLN A 171 27.28 -16.63 25.76
C GLN A 171 28.77 -16.98 25.87
N SER A 172 29.20 -18.09 25.26
CA SER A 172 30.62 -18.47 25.21
C SER A 172 31.48 -17.44 24.46
N LYS A 173 30.94 -16.80 23.41
CA LYS A 173 31.65 -15.80 22.61
C LYS A 173 31.76 -14.45 23.31
N ILE A 174 30.69 -14.03 24.00
CA ILE A 174 30.68 -12.81 24.82
C ILE A 174 31.70 -12.91 25.97
N LEU A 175 31.78 -14.07 26.63
CA LEU A 175 32.73 -14.26 27.73
C LEU A 175 34.19 -14.11 27.27
N GLY A 176 34.52 -14.64 26.08
CA GLY A 176 35.85 -14.49 25.49
C GLY A 176 36.16 -13.05 25.06
N GLN A 177 35.15 -12.31 24.55
CA GLN A 177 35.29 -10.91 24.19
C GLN A 177 35.55 -10.04 25.43
N LEU A 178 34.78 -10.24 26.50
CA LEU A 178 34.94 -9.56 27.79
C LEU A 178 36.33 -9.79 28.41
N GLN A 179 36.86 -11.02 28.35
CA GLN A 179 38.23 -11.30 28.80
C GLN A 179 39.30 -10.56 27.99
N THR A 180 39.03 -10.33 26.69
CA THR A 180 39.95 -9.59 25.80
C THR A 180 39.87 -8.10 26.06
N ASP A 181 38.67 -7.57 26.30
CA ASP A 181 38.46 -6.14 26.56
C ASP A 181 38.97 -5.74 27.95
N VAL A 182 38.87 -6.61 28.96
CA VAL A 182 39.47 -6.40 30.29
C VAL A 182 41.01 -6.34 30.22
N LYS A 183 41.64 -7.14 29.35
CA LYS A 183 43.09 -7.06 29.11
C LYS A 183 43.49 -5.75 28.43
N ARG A 184 42.69 -5.28 27.46
CA ARG A 184 42.94 -4.00 26.78
C ARG A 184 42.78 -2.80 27.72
N LEU A 185 41.81 -2.85 28.62
CA LEU A 185 41.61 -1.81 29.64
C LEU A 185 42.77 -1.74 30.63
N HIS A 186 43.32 -2.88 31.08
CA HIS A 186 44.53 -2.89 31.92
C HIS A 186 45.71 -2.24 31.19
N SER A 187 45.98 -2.61 29.94
CA SER A 187 47.08 -2.01 29.16
C SER A 187 46.92 -0.51 28.89
N ALA A 188 45.69 -0.02 28.80
CA ALA A 188 45.41 1.40 28.63
C ALA A 188 45.58 2.20 29.94
N PHE A 189 45.30 1.56 31.07
CA PHE A 189 45.52 2.14 32.40
C PHE A 189 47.01 2.31 32.68
N ASP A 190 47.81 1.29 32.37
CA ASP A 190 49.28 1.34 32.52
C ASP A 190 49.90 2.46 31.64
N ALA A 191 49.35 2.71 30.45
CA ALA A 191 49.84 3.77 29.56
C ALA A 191 49.52 5.19 30.08
N LEU A 192 48.35 5.38 30.69
CA LEU A 192 47.94 6.67 31.26
C LEU A 192 48.73 7.02 32.52
N GLU A 193 49.17 6.03 33.30
CA GLU A 193 49.99 6.24 34.49
C GLU A 193 51.40 6.74 34.13
N VAL A 194 51.95 6.27 33.00
CA VAL A 194 53.24 6.74 32.46
C VAL A 194 53.15 8.18 31.94
N GLU A 195 52.06 8.54 31.25
CA GLU A 195 51.87 9.87 30.67
C GLU A 195 51.64 10.96 31.75
N ASN A 196 50.96 10.61 32.84
CA ASN A 196 50.72 11.50 33.98
C ASN A 196 52.01 11.78 34.79
N THR A 197 52.97 10.85 34.75
CA THR A 197 54.29 11.03 35.36
C THR A 197 55.17 11.99 34.54
N GLN A 198 55.02 12.02 33.21
CA GLN A 198 55.73 12.96 32.33
C GLN A 198 55.14 14.39 32.38
N LEU A 199 53.82 14.54 32.49
CA LEU A 199 53.17 15.85 32.53
C LEU A 199 53.49 16.64 33.82
N ASN A 200 53.66 15.95 34.95
CA ASN A 200 54.00 16.57 36.23
C ASN A 200 55.45 17.11 36.27
N VAL A 201 56.35 16.61 35.41
CA VAL A 201 57.73 17.11 35.28
C VAL A 201 57.81 18.35 34.38
N GLN A 202 56.91 18.51 33.41
CA GLN A 202 56.88 19.69 32.53
C GLN A 202 56.19 20.92 33.17
N LEU A 203 55.23 20.72 34.08
CA LEU A 203 54.48 21.80 34.70
C LEU A 203 55.24 22.57 35.81
N SER A 204 56.39 22.07 36.28
CA SER A 204 57.24 22.79 37.24
C SER A 204 58.21 23.81 36.60
N PHE A 205 58.34 23.84 35.27
CA PHE A 205 59.35 24.67 34.57
C PHE A 205 58.80 25.88 33.80
N SER A 206 57.49 26.08 33.73
CA SER A 206 56.88 27.17 32.95
C SER A 206 55.98 28.07 33.80
N ARG A 207 56.58 28.73 34.78
CA ARG A 207 56.05 29.97 35.38
C ARG A 207 57.07 31.08 35.11
N ASN A 208 57.02 31.67 33.92
CA ASN A 208 57.31 33.08 33.70
C ASN A 208 57.20 33.47 32.21
N THR A 209 56.60 34.65 32.00
CA THR A 209 56.64 35.54 30.83
C THR A 209 55.60 35.39 29.70
N HIS A 210 54.85 36.50 29.58
CA HIS A 210 54.24 37.15 28.41
C HIS A 210 52.97 36.63 27.73
N LEU A 211 51.84 37.14 28.26
CA LEU A 211 50.68 37.58 27.51
C LEU A 211 51.00 38.89 26.76
N SER A 212 50.99 38.87 25.42
CA SER A 212 50.49 39.96 24.55
C SER A 212 50.94 39.70 23.10
N SER A 213 50.06 39.21 22.21
CA SER A 213 50.03 39.57 20.76
C SER A 213 49.12 38.70 19.88
N GLN A 214 47.90 38.30 20.24
CA GLN A 214 46.97 37.74 19.24
C GLN A 214 45.51 38.08 19.53
N LEU A 215 45.09 39.26 19.08
CA LEU A 215 43.69 39.68 19.09
C LEU A 215 43.35 40.53 17.86
N ASP A 216 43.77 40.10 16.65
CA ASP A 216 43.53 40.93 15.45
C ASP A 216 43.42 40.21 14.10
N LYS A 217 42.80 39.01 14.02
CA LYS A 217 42.49 38.40 12.72
C LYS A 217 41.17 37.61 12.69
N PHE A 218 40.04 38.30 12.75
CA PHE A 218 38.79 37.80 12.15
C PHE A 218 37.88 38.97 11.72
N ARG A 219 38.19 39.58 10.57
CA ARG A 219 37.24 40.38 9.77
C ARG A 219 37.59 40.29 8.28
N HIS A 220 36.66 39.70 7.52
CA HIS A 220 36.48 39.73 6.05
C HIS A 220 37.64 39.17 5.19
N GLY A 221 37.45 38.56 4.02
CA GLY A 221 36.34 38.45 3.08
C GLY A 221 36.98 38.27 1.68
N ASP A 222 36.35 37.47 0.82
CA ASP A 222 36.54 37.40 -0.65
C ASP A 222 37.87 36.85 -1.22
N ASP A 223 37.87 35.58 -1.63
CA ASP A 223 38.46 35.12 -2.92
C ASP A 223 38.34 33.60 -3.10
N LEU A 224 37.19 33.09 -3.54
CA LEU A 224 37.10 31.69 -4.01
C LEU A 224 36.02 31.50 -5.09
N ILE A 225 36.03 32.37 -6.09
CA ILE A 225 35.29 32.19 -7.36
C ILE A 225 36.24 32.57 -8.50
N ARG A 226 37.26 31.73 -8.78
CA ARG A 226 38.02 31.81 -10.05
C ARG A 226 38.92 30.62 -10.41
N THR A 227 38.72 29.45 -9.81
CA THR A 227 39.56 28.27 -10.09
C THR A 227 38.76 27.00 -10.32
N PHE A 228 37.66 27.09 -11.07
CA PHE A 228 36.86 25.91 -11.44
C PHE A 228 36.49 25.79 -12.93
N GLU A 229 37.15 26.56 -13.80
CA GLU A 229 37.04 26.40 -15.25
C GLU A 229 38.45 26.28 -15.84
N LEU A 230 38.91 25.04 -16.04
CA LEU A 230 39.88 24.60 -17.07
C LEU A 230 40.49 23.24 -16.68
N LYS A 231 39.77 22.15 -17.02
CA LYS A 231 40.37 20.86 -17.44
C LYS A 231 39.29 19.94 -18.01
N MET A 232 38.78 20.32 -19.18
CA MET A 232 38.21 19.38 -20.15
C MET A 232 39.30 19.07 -21.18
N SER A 233 39.80 17.85 -21.19
CA SER A 233 40.22 17.11 -22.39
C SER A 233 40.75 15.75 -21.94
N CYS A 234 40.06 14.68 -22.32
CA CYS A 234 40.64 13.45 -22.84
C CYS A 234 39.51 12.47 -23.20
N GLU A 235 39.44 12.14 -24.48
CA GLU A 235 38.66 11.03 -25.04
C GLU A 235 39.23 9.70 -24.53
N GLU A 236 38.38 8.81 -24.00
CA GLU A 236 38.68 7.37 -23.94
C GLU A 236 37.44 6.55 -24.30
N LYS A 237 37.66 5.57 -25.19
CA LYS A 237 36.69 4.60 -25.73
C LYS A 237 36.04 3.75 -24.62
N PRO A 238 34.80 3.26 -24.81
CA PRO A 238 34.08 2.52 -23.78
C PRO A 238 34.68 1.11 -23.58
N ARG A 239 35.25 0.87 -22.40
CA ARG A 239 35.49 -0.48 -21.89
C ARG A 239 34.17 -1.01 -21.32
N SER A 240 33.86 -2.27 -21.65
CA SER A 240 32.72 -3.03 -21.14
C SER A 240 32.75 -3.10 -19.61
N SER A 241 31.98 -2.25 -18.95
CA SER A 241 31.87 -2.25 -17.49
C SER A 241 30.78 -3.24 -17.07
N SER A 242 31.19 -4.20 -16.25
CA SER A 242 30.28 -5.09 -15.55
C SER A 242 29.65 -4.35 -14.35
N LEU A 243 28.47 -4.81 -13.92
CA LEU A 243 27.63 -4.31 -12.81
C LEU A 243 28.37 -3.82 -11.54
N THR A 244 29.59 -4.30 -11.31
CA THR A 244 30.43 -4.05 -10.14
C THR A 244 31.08 -2.67 -10.09
N GLU A 245 31.28 -1.97 -11.21
CA GLU A 245 32.11 -0.74 -11.23
C GLU A 245 31.34 0.58 -11.11
N SER A 246 30.01 0.56 -11.11
CA SER A 246 29.16 1.77 -10.99
C SER A 246 28.88 2.22 -9.55
N LEU A 247 29.53 1.62 -8.56
CA LEU A 247 29.31 1.91 -7.14
C LEU A 247 30.40 2.86 -6.60
N PRO A 248 30.03 3.98 -5.96
CA PRO A 248 30.97 4.84 -5.24
C PRO A 248 31.80 4.03 -4.24
N SER A 249 33.02 4.50 -3.92
CA SER A 249 34.02 3.75 -3.14
C SER A 249 33.54 3.20 -1.78
N ASP A 250 32.49 3.76 -1.18
CA ASP A 250 31.88 3.31 0.08
C ASP A 250 30.87 2.15 -0.08
N ASP A 251 30.47 1.79 -1.31
CA ASP A 251 29.41 0.81 -1.60
C ASP A 251 29.95 -0.51 -2.21
N ARG A 252 31.28 -0.72 -2.26
CA ARG A 252 31.91 -1.91 -2.89
C ARG A 252 31.62 -3.25 -2.21
N ASP A 253 31.14 -3.25 -0.97
CA ASP A 253 30.76 -4.49 -0.25
C ASP A 253 29.33 -4.97 -0.53
N LEU A 254 28.53 -4.23 -1.31
CA LEU A 254 27.10 -4.54 -1.49
C LEU A 254 26.77 -5.47 -2.67
N SER A 255 27.73 -5.74 -3.57
CA SER A 255 27.50 -6.58 -4.75
C SER A 255 27.87 -8.05 -4.46
N SER A 256 27.02 -8.95 -4.95
CA SER A 256 27.02 -10.41 -4.79
C SER A 256 26.75 -10.96 -3.38
N SER A 257 27.39 -10.49 -2.31
CA SER A 257 27.27 -11.15 -0.99
C SER A 257 26.08 -10.67 -0.16
N ILE A 258 25.73 -9.38 -0.19
CA ILE A 258 24.65 -8.83 0.63
C ILE A 258 23.28 -9.11 0.02
N VAL A 259 23.07 -8.93 -1.28
CA VAL A 259 21.79 -9.27 -1.92
C VAL A 259 21.48 -10.77 -1.74
N LEU A 260 22.45 -11.66 -1.95
CA LEU A 260 22.28 -13.11 -1.71
C LEU A 260 22.24 -13.48 -0.22
N ARG A 261 22.95 -12.78 0.68
CA ARG A 261 22.80 -12.96 2.14
C ARG A 261 21.47 -12.44 2.65
N HIS A 262 20.92 -11.36 2.11
CA HIS A 262 19.66 -10.76 2.56
C HIS A 262 18.46 -11.56 2.06
N VAL A 263 18.54 -12.12 0.84
CA VAL A 263 17.62 -13.14 0.34
C VAL A 263 17.67 -14.40 1.21
N LYS A 264 18.84 -14.82 1.70
CA LYS A 264 19.00 -15.98 2.61
C LYS A 264 18.69 -15.71 4.08
N ASN A 265 18.86 -14.47 4.57
CA ASN A 265 18.67 -14.06 5.96
C ASN A 265 17.32 -13.36 6.21
N PHE A 266 16.36 -13.50 5.30
CA PHE A 266 14.98 -13.05 5.49
C PHE A 266 14.23 -13.93 6.53
N LYS A 267 14.85 -14.16 7.69
CA LYS A 267 14.17 -14.71 8.86
C LYS A 267 13.18 -13.64 9.31
N ARG A 268 11.90 -13.94 9.06
CA ARG A 268 10.69 -13.45 9.76
C ARG A 268 11.03 -12.41 10.82
N LEU A 269 10.85 -11.14 10.49
CA LEU A 269 10.79 -10.10 11.51
C LEU A 269 9.73 -10.54 12.53
N LYS A 270 10.13 -10.63 13.80
CA LYS A 270 9.24 -11.06 14.88
C LYS A 270 7.96 -10.23 14.82
N PRO A 271 6.78 -10.84 15.07
CA PRO A 271 5.54 -10.09 15.21
C PRO A 271 5.79 -8.93 16.19
N LEU A 272 5.50 -7.71 15.72
CA LEU A 272 5.65 -6.51 16.53
C LEU A 272 4.80 -6.68 17.78
N ASN A 273 5.46 -6.83 18.93
CA ASN A 273 4.79 -6.92 20.21
C ASN A 273 4.39 -5.49 20.60
N PHE A 274 3.17 -5.09 20.24
CA PHE A 274 2.62 -3.76 20.47
C PHE A 274 2.44 -3.52 21.98
N SER A 275 3.46 -2.96 22.64
CA SER A 275 3.44 -2.68 24.08
C SER A 275 2.55 -1.49 24.42
N LEU A 276 1.54 -1.72 25.28
CA LEU A 276 0.81 -0.86 26.25
C LEU A 276 0.50 0.63 25.96
N LEU A 277 1.33 1.40 25.26
CA LEU A 277 1.11 2.81 24.95
C LEU A 277 0.66 3.00 23.49
N ARG A 278 -0.63 3.32 23.31
CA ARG A 278 -1.18 3.63 21.98
C ARG A 278 -0.83 5.07 21.60
N TRP A 279 0.26 5.27 20.85
CA TRP A 279 0.67 6.58 20.33
C TRP A 279 -0.43 7.32 19.53
N ASN A 280 -1.43 6.59 19.03
CA ASN A 280 -2.62 7.17 18.39
C ASN A 280 -3.46 8.04 19.33
N LEU A 281 -3.43 7.78 20.65
CA LEU A 281 -4.11 8.63 21.63
C LEU A 281 -3.42 9.98 21.77
N LEU A 282 -2.08 9.99 21.77
CA LEU A 282 -1.31 11.24 21.76
C LEU A 282 -1.58 12.02 20.47
N TRP A 283 -1.54 11.35 19.31
CA TRP A 283 -1.89 11.95 18.02
C TRP A 283 -3.27 12.60 18.04
N LEU A 284 -4.28 11.88 18.54
CA LEU A 284 -5.64 12.39 18.66
C LEU A 284 -5.74 13.56 19.64
N PHE A 285 -5.07 13.48 20.80
CA PHE A 285 -5.06 14.54 21.79
C PHE A 285 -4.48 15.85 21.21
N VAL A 286 -3.34 15.78 20.54
CA VAL A 286 -2.70 16.96 19.93
C VAL A 286 -3.60 17.57 18.85
N ILE A 287 -4.26 16.75 18.02
CA ILE A 287 -5.21 17.22 17.00
C ILE A 287 -6.40 17.93 17.64
N VAL A 288 -7.04 17.31 18.63
CA VAL A 288 -8.19 17.89 19.33
C VAL A 288 -7.81 19.18 20.04
N ALA A 289 -6.68 19.20 20.75
CA ALA A 289 -6.17 20.40 21.40
C ALA A 289 -5.89 21.52 20.38
N PHE A 290 -5.32 21.20 19.21
CA PHE A 290 -5.01 22.18 18.19
C PHE A 290 -6.28 22.79 17.56
N PHE A 291 -7.22 21.98 17.05
CA PHE A 291 -8.37 22.55 16.35
C PHE A 291 -9.37 23.23 17.30
N THR A 292 -9.38 22.89 18.59
CA THR A 292 -10.23 23.57 19.59
C THR A 292 -9.55 24.77 20.25
N LEU A 293 -8.30 25.09 19.86
CA LEU A 293 -7.49 26.17 20.44
C LEU A 293 -8.21 27.52 20.50
N PRO A 294 -8.95 27.98 19.48
CA PRO A 294 -9.68 29.25 19.57
C PRO A 294 -10.72 29.30 20.70
N ILE A 295 -11.18 28.15 21.19
CA ILE A 295 -12.17 28.04 22.26
C ILE A 295 -11.50 28.02 23.62
N TRP A 296 -10.60 27.08 23.87
CA TRP A 296 -10.03 26.90 25.22
C TRP A 296 -8.93 27.91 25.55
N LEU A 297 -8.21 28.46 24.54
CA LEU A 297 -7.14 29.44 24.78
C LEU A 297 -7.68 30.73 25.43
N ARG A 298 -8.95 31.08 25.16
CA ARG A 298 -9.63 32.18 25.83
C ARG A 298 -9.63 32.03 27.35
N PHE A 299 -9.90 30.82 27.84
CA PHE A 299 -9.98 30.54 29.27
C PHE A 299 -8.58 30.38 29.88
N ALA A 300 -7.66 29.76 29.15
CA ALA A 300 -6.28 29.55 29.62
C ALA A 300 -5.48 30.87 29.71
N SER A 301 -5.57 31.73 28.69
CA SER A 301 -4.87 33.02 28.66
C SER A 301 -5.57 34.11 29.47
N GLN A 302 -6.85 33.92 29.78
CA GLN A 302 -7.75 34.93 30.35
C GLN A 302 -7.79 36.26 29.54
N SER A 303 -7.31 36.26 28.28
CA SER A 303 -7.16 37.45 27.44
C SER A 303 -7.76 37.25 26.05
N CYS A 304 -8.71 38.12 25.69
CA CYS A 304 -9.29 38.16 24.34
C CYS A 304 -8.23 38.55 23.29
N GLN A 305 -7.34 39.49 23.63
CA GLN A 305 -6.30 39.97 22.72
C GLN A 305 -5.26 38.89 22.39
N ALA A 306 -4.78 38.16 23.40
CA ALA A 306 -3.82 37.07 23.19
C ALA A 306 -4.44 35.96 22.32
N THR A 307 -5.67 35.56 22.67
CA THR A 307 -6.42 34.53 21.92
C THR A 307 -6.64 34.95 20.46
N TYR A 308 -7.06 36.20 20.24
CA TYR A 308 -7.28 36.74 18.90
C TYR A 308 -6.02 36.70 18.04
N TYR A 309 -4.89 37.20 18.56
CA TYR A 309 -3.64 37.22 17.78
C TYR A 309 -3.14 35.81 17.48
N THR A 310 -3.14 34.90 18.46
CA THR A 310 -2.72 33.51 18.20
C THR A 310 -3.62 32.85 17.16
N MET A 311 -4.93 33.01 17.27
CA MET A 311 -5.88 32.49 16.29
C MET A 311 -5.62 33.05 14.90
N LEU A 312 -5.47 34.37 14.78
CA LEU A 312 -5.24 35.05 13.50
C LEU A 312 -3.91 34.63 12.86
N SER A 313 -2.84 34.52 13.65
CA SER A 313 -1.54 34.06 13.16
C SER A 313 -1.60 32.63 12.60
N ILE A 314 -2.36 31.74 13.24
CA ILE A 314 -2.55 30.37 12.74
C ILE A 314 -3.36 30.39 11.43
N LEU A 315 -4.43 31.18 11.33
CA LEU A 315 -5.21 31.28 10.10
C LEU A 315 -4.38 31.84 8.94
N ILE A 316 -3.61 32.92 9.17
CA ILE A 316 -2.69 33.48 8.19
C ILE A 316 -1.67 32.45 7.74
N TRP A 317 -1.11 31.66 8.67
CA TRP A 317 -0.18 30.60 8.34
C TRP A 317 -0.82 29.49 7.50
N LEU A 318 -2.06 29.10 7.80
CA LEU A 318 -2.82 28.11 6.99
C LEU A 318 -3.05 28.63 5.57
N ASP A 319 -3.43 29.90 5.41
CA ASP A 319 -3.60 30.54 4.10
C ASP A 319 -2.27 30.63 3.33
N LEU A 320 -1.19 30.96 4.03
CA LEU A 320 0.15 30.98 3.43
C LEU A 320 0.57 29.60 2.92
N VAL A 321 0.25 28.52 3.65
CA VAL A 321 0.51 27.15 3.20
C VAL A 321 -0.26 26.85 1.91
N TRP A 322 -1.54 27.23 1.81
CA TRP A 322 -2.33 27.08 0.58
C TRP A 322 -1.77 27.92 -0.57
N PHE A 323 -1.40 29.17 -0.31
CA PHE A 323 -0.78 30.05 -1.29
C PHE A 323 0.53 29.48 -1.82
N LEU A 324 1.42 28.99 -0.94
CA LEU A 324 2.66 28.34 -1.34
C LEU A 324 2.40 27.05 -2.12
N ALA A 325 1.42 26.24 -1.71
CA ALA A 325 1.03 25.05 -2.47
C ALA A 325 0.58 25.38 -3.90
N LEU A 326 -0.13 26.49 -4.12
CA LEU A 326 -0.48 26.99 -5.45
C LEU A 326 0.76 27.39 -6.25
N ILE A 327 1.68 28.15 -5.67
CA ILE A 327 2.92 28.58 -6.34
C ILE A 327 3.78 27.38 -6.75
N PHE A 328 4.00 26.42 -5.85
CA PHE A 328 4.75 25.21 -6.17
C PHE A 328 4.02 24.33 -7.19
N SER A 329 2.69 24.31 -7.18
CA SER A 329 1.91 23.60 -8.21
C SER A 329 2.05 24.25 -9.57
N ILE A 330 2.04 25.58 -9.67
CA ILE A 330 2.32 26.30 -10.93
C ILE A 330 3.73 25.95 -11.43
N TYR A 331 4.74 25.98 -10.55
CA TYR A 331 6.10 25.57 -10.89
C TYR A 331 6.16 24.12 -11.39
N ALA A 332 5.46 23.19 -10.73
CA ALA A 332 5.37 21.80 -11.15
C ALA A 332 4.72 21.67 -12.54
N LEU A 333 3.60 22.36 -12.80
CA LEU A 333 2.93 22.36 -14.11
C LEU A 333 3.84 22.88 -15.23
N ILE A 334 4.64 23.92 -14.96
CA ILE A 334 5.64 24.42 -15.91
C ILE A 334 6.68 23.32 -16.20
N LYS A 335 7.20 22.65 -15.16
CA LYS A 335 8.12 21.52 -15.32
C LYS A 335 7.51 20.35 -16.09
N LEU A 336 6.24 20.03 -15.86
CA LEU A 336 5.50 19.01 -16.61
C LEU A 336 5.41 19.38 -18.09
N LYS A 337 5.04 20.63 -18.41
CA LYS A 337 4.95 21.11 -19.80
C LYS A 337 6.27 20.89 -20.55
N TYR A 338 7.39 21.29 -19.96
CA TYR A 338 8.70 21.06 -20.57
C TYR A 338 9.02 19.57 -20.65
N GLY A 339 8.83 18.81 -19.58
CA GLY A 339 9.15 17.39 -19.54
C GLY A 339 8.34 16.54 -20.52
N MET A 340 7.08 16.87 -20.80
CA MET A 340 6.32 16.15 -21.83
C MET A 340 6.82 16.45 -23.25
N LEU A 341 7.29 17.67 -23.51
CA LEU A 341 7.84 18.08 -24.80
C LEU A 341 9.24 17.52 -25.05
N THR A 342 10.06 17.41 -24.00
CA THR A 342 11.42 16.85 -24.08
C THR A 342 11.39 15.41 -24.63
N ASP A 343 12.26 15.12 -25.58
CA ASP A 343 12.62 13.76 -25.98
C ASP A 343 13.74 13.28 -25.05
N HIS A 344 13.35 12.59 -23.98
CA HIS A 344 14.28 12.14 -22.95
C HIS A 344 15.19 11.02 -23.47
N LYS A 345 14.79 10.27 -24.51
CA LYS A 345 15.64 9.20 -25.08
C LYS A 345 16.97 9.72 -25.61
N GLN A 346 17.00 10.95 -26.10
CA GLN A 346 18.25 11.56 -26.61
C GLN A 346 19.26 11.85 -25.49
N THR A 347 18.83 11.80 -24.22
CA THR A 347 19.66 12.16 -23.07
C THR A 347 20.41 10.98 -22.46
N TYR A 348 20.13 9.75 -22.89
CA TYR A 348 20.82 8.54 -22.44
C TYR A 348 21.05 7.56 -23.61
N PRO A 349 22.13 6.76 -23.59
CA PRO A 349 22.38 5.80 -24.65
C PRO A 349 21.31 4.68 -24.68
N ALA A 350 20.86 4.32 -25.88
CA ALA A 350 19.80 3.32 -26.09
C ALA A 350 20.24 1.88 -25.76
N ASP A 351 21.54 1.64 -25.64
CA ASP A 351 22.17 0.36 -25.33
C ASP A 351 22.41 0.14 -23.83
N VAL A 352 22.12 1.12 -22.96
CA VAL A 352 22.25 0.93 -21.51
C VAL A 352 21.28 -0.16 -21.03
N PRO A 353 21.78 -1.26 -20.42
CA PRO A 353 20.97 -2.37 -19.93
C PRO A 353 20.21 -2.00 -18.65
N LEU A 354 19.08 -1.30 -18.82
CA LEU A 354 18.14 -0.87 -17.80
C LEU A 354 16.78 -1.54 -18.00
N VAL A 355 16.23 -2.11 -16.93
CA VAL A 355 14.88 -2.70 -16.91
C VAL A 355 13.97 -1.94 -15.94
N HIS A 356 12.72 -1.76 -16.35
CA HIS A 356 11.64 -1.22 -15.53
C HIS A 356 10.74 -2.37 -15.07
N LEU A 357 10.80 -2.71 -13.79
CA LEU A 357 9.93 -3.70 -13.17
C LEU A 357 8.69 -2.97 -12.63
N LEU A 358 7.57 -3.07 -13.34
CA LEU A 358 6.31 -2.48 -12.89
C LEU A 358 5.47 -3.53 -12.17
N ILE A 359 5.01 -3.22 -10.96
CA ILE A 359 4.09 -4.06 -10.20
C ILE A 359 2.70 -3.46 -10.18
N LEU A 360 1.76 -4.25 -10.70
CA LEU A 360 0.34 -4.02 -10.65
C LEU A 360 -0.30 -5.06 -9.72
N THR A 361 -0.71 -4.64 -8.53
CA THR A 361 -1.42 -5.52 -7.59
C THR A 361 -2.91 -5.51 -7.89
N ILE A 362 -3.53 -6.67 -8.06
CA ILE A 362 -4.94 -6.79 -8.42
C ILE A 362 -5.67 -7.71 -7.46
N TYR A 363 -6.88 -7.31 -7.04
CA TYR A 363 -7.79 -8.18 -6.29
C TYR A 363 -9.15 -8.34 -6.97
N ASN A 364 -10.01 -7.34 -6.88
CA ASN A 364 -11.38 -7.37 -7.39
C ASN A 364 -11.65 -6.26 -8.41
N ASP A 365 -10.59 -5.66 -8.95
CA ASP A 365 -10.67 -4.62 -9.96
C ASP A 365 -11.30 -5.16 -11.25
N GLU A 366 -12.00 -4.27 -11.96
CA GLU A 366 -12.71 -4.60 -13.18
C GLU A 366 -11.75 -4.71 -14.38
N MET A 367 -12.00 -5.67 -15.27
CA MET A 367 -11.09 -5.94 -16.40
C MET A 367 -10.91 -4.74 -17.33
N GLY A 368 -11.95 -3.96 -17.61
CA GLY A 368 -11.83 -2.74 -18.43
C GLY A 368 -10.93 -1.66 -17.80
N VAL A 369 -10.83 -1.60 -16.48
CA VAL A 369 -9.91 -0.69 -15.76
C VAL A 369 -8.48 -1.21 -15.85
N ILE A 370 -8.28 -2.51 -15.59
CA ILE A 370 -6.98 -3.18 -15.70
C ILE A 370 -6.43 -3.06 -17.12
N CYS A 371 -7.23 -3.39 -18.14
CA CYS A 371 -6.84 -3.32 -19.55
C CYS A 371 -6.44 -1.89 -19.94
N ARG A 372 -7.18 -0.85 -19.54
CA ARG A 372 -6.79 0.54 -19.88
C ARG A 372 -5.50 0.98 -19.20
N THR A 373 -5.25 0.56 -17.97
CA THR A 373 -3.95 0.76 -17.32
C THR A 373 -2.84 0.07 -18.12
N VAL A 374 -3.02 -1.20 -18.50
CA VAL A 374 -2.04 -1.97 -19.29
C VAL A 374 -1.87 -1.42 -20.71
N ASP A 375 -2.93 -0.92 -21.35
CA ASP A 375 -2.86 -0.21 -22.65
C ASP A 375 -1.94 1.01 -22.54
N SER A 376 -2.11 1.84 -21.50
CA SER A 376 -1.23 3.01 -21.28
C SER A 376 0.24 2.63 -21.04
N LEU A 377 0.49 1.42 -20.53
CA LEU A 377 1.83 0.85 -20.38
C LEU A 377 2.38 0.31 -21.70
N ALA A 378 1.54 -0.33 -22.52
CA ALA A 378 1.92 -0.84 -23.83
C ALA A 378 2.27 0.31 -24.80
N GLU A 379 1.62 1.46 -24.65
CA GLU A 379 1.87 2.68 -25.43
C GLU A 379 3.19 3.39 -25.08
N GLN A 380 3.84 3.02 -23.96
CA GLN A 380 5.09 3.64 -23.52
C GLN A 380 6.17 3.52 -24.59
N THR A 381 6.95 4.59 -24.76
CA THR A 381 8.09 4.56 -25.69
C THR A 381 9.15 3.53 -25.28
N GLU A 382 9.20 3.16 -24.00
CA GLU A 382 10.12 2.18 -23.42
C GLU A 382 9.42 0.87 -23.02
N SER A 383 8.26 0.53 -23.61
CA SER A 383 7.48 -0.68 -23.25
C SER A 383 8.29 -1.98 -23.32
N LYS A 384 9.22 -2.06 -24.28
CA LYS A 384 10.16 -3.19 -24.46
C LYS A 384 11.24 -3.31 -23.38
N ARG A 385 11.35 -2.36 -22.46
CA ARG A 385 12.20 -2.43 -21.26
C ARG A 385 11.39 -2.74 -20.00
N ILE A 386 10.06 -2.90 -20.11
CA ILE A 386 9.18 -3.14 -18.97
C ILE A 386 9.02 -4.65 -18.74
N VAL A 387 9.33 -5.09 -17.52
CA VAL A 387 8.84 -6.36 -16.97
C VAL A 387 7.54 -6.05 -16.23
N LEU A 388 6.41 -6.44 -16.81
CA LEU A 388 5.09 -6.21 -16.24
C LEU A 388 4.74 -7.35 -15.28
N VAL A 389 4.59 -7.01 -14.00
CA VAL A 389 4.25 -7.94 -12.93
C VAL A 389 2.80 -7.71 -12.53
N ILE A 390 1.92 -8.64 -12.91
CA ILE A 390 0.51 -8.60 -12.54
C ILE A 390 0.30 -9.55 -11.36
N ALA A 391 0.35 -9.00 -10.16
CA ALA A 391 0.31 -9.75 -8.92
C ALA A 391 -1.14 -9.96 -8.48
N TRP A 392 -1.63 -11.19 -8.61
CA TRP A 392 -2.98 -11.58 -8.24
C TRP A 392 -3.04 -11.99 -6.77
N GLU A 393 -4.13 -11.64 -6.09
CA GLU A 393 -4.51 -12.34 -4.87
C GLU A 393 -5.07 -13.72 -5.20
N SER A 394 -4.74 -14.74 -4.40
CA SER A 394 -5.26 -16.11 -4.58
C SER A 394 -6.79 -16.21 -4.51
N ARG A 395 -7.44 -15.22 -3.88
CA ARG A 395 -8.89 -15.09 -3.74
C ARG A 395 -9.56 -14.33 -4.89
N THR A 396 -8.82 -13.86 -5.89
CA THR A 396 -9.41 -13.19 -7.06
C THR A 396 -10.31 -14.16 -7.83
N PRO A 397 -11.59 -13.81 -8.09
CA PRO A 397 -12.49 -14.63 -8.90
C PRO A 397 -12.04 -14.65 -10.36
N ASP A 398 -12.28 -15.77 -11.04
CA ASP A 398 -12.05 -15.97 -12.47
C ASP A 398 -10.60 -15.61 -12.93
N ARG A 399 -9.63 -15.74 -12.01
CA ARG A 399 -8.24 -15.31 -12.19
C ARG A 399 -7.60 -15.92 -13.44
N GLU A 400 -7.81 -17.21 -13.68
CA GLU A 400 -7.23 -17.93 -14.82
C GLU A 400 -7.71 -17.34 -16.15
N GLU A 401 -9.01 -17.11 -16.30
CA GLU A 401 -9.61 -16.51 -17.49
C GLU A 401 -9.08 -15.09 -17.71
N ARG A 402 -9.13 -14.26 -16.66
CA ARG A 402 -8.59 -12.89 -16.69
C ARG A 402 -7.10 -12.85 -17.06
N THR A 403 -6.32 -13.79 -16.53
CA THR A 403 -4.89 -13.93 -16.84
C THR A 403 -4.68 -14.29 -18.30
N GLU A 404 -5.49 -15.19 -18.85
CA GLU A 404 -5.41 -15.59 -20.25
C GLU A 404 -5.81 -14.44 -21.19
N THR A 405 -6.85 -13.67 -20.85
CA THR A 405 -7.22 -12.45 -21.59
C THR A 405 -6.06 -11.46 -21.68
N ILE A 406 -5.38 -11.19 -20.55
CA ILE A 406 -4.24 -10.27 -20.53
C ILE A 406 -3.05 -10.85 -21.30
N ARG A 407 -2.76 -12.15 -21.13
CA ARG A 407 -1.67 -12.82 -21.85
C ARG A 407 -1.86 -12.71 -23.36
N GLN A 408 -3.05 -13.05 -23.86
CA GLN A 408 -3.36 -13.01 -25.30
C GLN A 408 -3.24 -11.60 -25.89
N ARG A 409 -3.68 -10.58 -25.14
CA ARG A 409 -3.71 -9.20 -25.63
C ARG A 409 -2.34 -8.51 -25.60
N TYR A 410 -1.46 -8.88 -24.65
CA TYR A 410 -0.27 -8.07 -24.34
C TYR A 410 1.08 -8.80 -24.35
N SER A 411 1.14 -10.13 -24.51
CA SER A 411 2.39 -10.90 -24.35
C SER A 411 3.55 -10.40 -25.21
N ASP A 412 3.27 -9.82 -26.37
CA ASP A 412 4.25 -9.28 -27.31
C ASP A 412 4.60 -7.80 -27.06
N LYS A 413 3.93 -7.09 -26.15
CA LYS A 413 4.10 -5.63 -25.96
C LYS A 413 5.25 -5.26 -25.04
N PHE A 414 5.57 -6.12 -24.08
CA PHE A 414 6.53 -5.83 -23.02
C PHE A 414 7.81 -6.66 -23.18
N PHE A 415 8.83 -6.38 -22.34
CA PHE A 415 10.00 -7.27 -22.25
C PHE A 415 9.55 -8.66 -21.77
N SER A 416 8.69 -8.68 -20.75
CA SER A 416 8.07 -9.89 -20.24
C SER A 416 6.84 -9.53 -19.41
N ILE A 417 5.87 -10.46 -19.32
CA ILE A 417 4.74 -10.38 -18.40
C ILE A 417 4.76 -11.60 -17.51
N ILE A 418 4.60 -11.40 -16.21
CA ILE A 418 4.47 -12.49 -15.23
C ILE A 418 3.24 -12.28 -14.36
N PHE A 419 2.70 -13.39 -13.87
CA PHE A 419 1.43 -13.44 -13.14
C PHE A 419 1.58 -14.14 -11.78
N PRO A 420 2.38 -13.58 -10.84
CA PRO A 420 2.52 -14.19 -9.53
C PRO A 420 1.19 -14.18 -8.77
N VAL A 421 0.95 -15.22 -7.98
CA VAL A 421 -0.25 -15.37 -7.16
C VAL A 421 0.14 -15.34 -5.69
N HIS A 422 -0.34 -14.34 -4.96
CA HIS A 422 -0.16 -14.18 -3.53
C HIS A 422 -1.11 -15.10 -2.76
N PRO A 423 -0.61 -16.05 -1.94
CA PRO A 423 -1.46 -16.97 -1.18
C PRO A 423 -2.18 -16.26 -0.03
N PHE A 424 -3.36 -16.74 0.32
CA PHE A 424 -4.16 -16.20 1.42
C PHE A 424 -3.80 -16.87 2.76
N GLY A 425 -3.88 -16.11 3.85
CA GLY A 425 -3.75 -16.65 5.21
C GLY A 425 -2.32 -16.92 5.67
N LEU A 426 -1.32 -16.26 5.05
CA LEU A 426 0.06 -16.36 5.51
C LEU A 426 0.22 -15.81 6.94
N GLU A 427 0.95 -16.57 7.76
CA GLU A 427 1.23 -16.21 9.14
C GLU A 427 2.02 -14.90 9.20
N ASN A 428 1.62 -13.98 10.07
CA ASN A 428 2.22 -12.66 10.24
C ASN A 428 2.06 -11.70 9.04
N GLU A 429 1.11 -11.94 8.14
CA GLU A 429 0.77 -11.00 7.07
C GLU A 429 -0.66 -10.48 7.21
N ILE A 430 -0.88 -9.23 6.78
CA ILE A 430 -2.22 -8.67 6.63
C ILE A 430 -2.52 -8.68 5.14
N ALA A 431 -3.63 -9.30 4.73
CA ALA A 431 -4.07 -9.30 3.33
C ALA A 431 -4.28 -7.83 2.87
N SER A 432 -3.33 -7.33 2.08
CA SER A 432 -3.23 -5.93 1.68
C SER A 432 -2.43 -5.80 0.38
N LYS A 433 -2.54 -4.62 -0.24
CA LYS A 433 -1.70 -4.23 -1.38
C LYS A 433 -0.20 -4.41 -1.08
N ALA A 434 0.25 -4.06 0.12
CA ALA A 434 1.66 -4.19 0.52
C ALA A 434 2.15 -5.65 0.52
N ALA A 435 1.34 -6.58 1.03
CA ALA A 435 1.69 -8.01 1.05
C ALA A 435 1.76 -8.58 -0.37
N ASN A 436 0.76 -8.27 -1.21
CA ASN A 436 0.74 -8.69 -2.60
C ASN A 436 1.92 -8.09 -3.41
N ALA A 437 2.21 -6.79 -3.23
CA ALA A 437 3.35 -6.13 -3.86
C ALA A 437 4.69 -6.77 -3.44
N ASN A 438 4.89 -7.04 -2.14
CA ASN A 438 6.08 -7.73 -1.63
C ASN A 438 6.26 -9.12 -2.29
N TRP A 439 5.19 -9.89 -2.40
CA TRP A 439 5.19 -11.20 -3.06
C TRP A 439 5.53 -11.08 -4.56
N GLY A 440 4.85 -10.18 -5.27
CA GLY A 440 5.03 -9.97 -6.70
C GLY A 440 6.44 -9.52 -7.07
N VAL A 441 7.02 -8.57 -6.33
CA VAL A 441 8.39 -8.09 -6.55
C VAL A 441 9.40 -9.23 -6.39
N ARG A 442 9.25 -10.06 -5.35
CA ARG A 442 10.17 -11.16 -5.08
C ARG A 442 10.07 -12.24 -6.14
N ALA A 443 8.86 -12.57 -6.58
CA ALA A 443 8.65 -13.48 -7.69
C ALA A 443 9.29 -12.96 -8.98
N ALA A 444 9.14 -11.65 -9.27
CA ALA A 444 9.75 -11.01 -10.43
C ALA A 444 11.28 -11.04 -10.39
N ILE A 445 11.87 -10.81 -9.22
CA ILE A 445 13.32 -10.92 -9.04
C ILE A 445 13.77 -12.37 -9.22
N GLY A 446 13.06 -13.35 -8.66
CA GLY A 446 13.33 -14.76 -8.89
C GLY A 446 13.35 -15.10 -10.39
N TYR A 447 12.30 -14.70 -11.10
CA TYR A 447 12.16 -14.87 -12.55
C TYR A 447 13.32 -14.25 -13.36
N ILE A 448 13.78 -13.06 -12.96
CA ILE A 448 14.93 -12.39 -13.58
C ILE A 448 16.23 -13.16 -13.31
N MET A 449 16.41 -13.66 -12.08
CA MET A 449 17.65 -14.32 -11.63
C MET A 449 17.78 -15.77 -12.10
N GLU A 450 16.69 -16.43 -12.48
CA GLU A 450 16.67 -17.83 -12.94
C GLU A 450 17.31 -18.04 -14.32
N ASP A 451 17.52 -16.98 -15.09
CA ASP A 451 18.04 -17.06 -16.47
C ASP A 451 19.27 -16.18 -16.61
N GLU A 452 20.40 -16.81 -16.94
CA GLU A 452 21.69 -16.13 -17.05
C GLU A 452 21.74 -15.14 -18.22
N GLU A 453 20.95 -15.33 -19.29
CA GLU A 453 20.85 -14.34 -20.38
C GLU A 453 20.01 -13.13 -19.95
N ARG A 454 18.93 -13.34 -19.20
CA ARG A 454 18.20 -12.20 -18.57
C ARG A 454 19.09 -11.45 -17.60
N LYS A 455 19.86 -12.15 -16.78
CA LYS A 455 20.75 -11.58 -15.77
C LYS A 455 21.93 -10.80 -16.36
N LYS A 456 22.56 -11.28 -17.43
CA LYS A 456 23.66 -10.59 -18.12
C LYS A 456 23.23 -9.26 -18.74
N ASN A 457 21.96 -9.14 -19.12
CA ASN A 457 21.40 -7.98 -19.82
C ASN A 457 20.77 -6.93 -18.88
N ILE A 458 20.96 -7.04 -17.56
CA ILE A 458 20.32 -6.15 -16.58
C ILE A 458 21.40 -5.59 -15.65
N GLN A 459 21.86 -4.37 -15.91
CA GLN A 459 22.76 -3.66 -14.98
C GLN A 459 22.00 -2.76 -14.00
N HIS A 460 20.86 -2.25 -14.44
CA HIS A 460 20.02 -1.37 -13.65
C HIS A 460 18.58 -1.88 -13.63
N VAL A 461 17.96 -1.82 -12.45
CA VAL A 461 16.54 -2.14 -12.29
C VAL A 461 15.86 -1.00 -11.55
N MET A 462 14.89 -0.39 -12.21
CA MET A 462 13.94 0.52 -11.59
C MET A 462 12.65 -0.24 -11.33
N VAL A 463 12.10 -0.05 -10.14
CA VAL A 463 10.84 -0.65 -9.70
C VAL A 463 9.79 0.45 -9.66
N THR A 464 8.63 0.21 -10.25
CA THR A 464 7.48 1.11 -10.23
C THR A 464 6.29 0.39 -9.62
N THR A 465 5.65 0.98 -8.62
CA THR A 465 4.35 0.51 -8.09
C THR A 465 3.25 1.40 -8.64
N CYS A 466 2.06 0.86 -8.88
CA CYS A 466 0.86 1.63 -9.20
C CYS A 466 -0.42 0.89 -8.79
N ASP A 467 -1.54 1.63 -8.76
CA ASP A 467 -2.88 1.05 -8.59
C ASP A 467 -3.44 0.58 -9.95
N ALA A 468 -4.44 -0.31 -9.92
CA ALA A 468 -5.10 -0.86 -11.11
C ALA A 468 -5.73 0.20 -12.03
N ASP A 469 -5.98 1.40 -11.52
CA ASP A 469 -6.59 2.55 -12.18
C ASP A 469 -5.59 3.70 -12.38
N THR A 470 -4.43 3.39 -12.93
CA THR A 470 -3.35 4.35 -13.19
C THR A 470 -3.07 4.44 -14.69
N LEU A 471 -3.29 5.61 -15.29
CA LEU A 471 -2.93 5.88 -16.69
C LEU A 471 -1.62 6.67 -16.75
N PHE A 472 -0.64 6.11 -17.45
CA PHE A 472 0.69 6.68 -17.58
C PHE A 472 0.80 7.60 -18.79
N HIS A 473 1.49 8.75 -18.64
CA HIS A 473 1.93 9.51 -19.81
C HIS A 473 2.91 8.68 -20.65
N ARG A 474 2.83 8.74 -21.99
CA ARG A 474 3.60 7.91 -22.94
C ARG A 474 5.13 7.94 -22.75
N LYS A 475 5.66 9.01 -22.15
CA LYS A 475 7.09 9.22 -21.87
C LYS A 475 7.49 8.96 -20.40
N TYR A 476 6.65 8.29 -19.60
CA TYR A 476 6.92 8.11 -18.17
C TYR A 476 8.23 7.38 -17.91
N PHE A 477 8.40 6.20 -18.50
CA PHE A 477 9.61 5.40 -18.30
C PHE A 477 10.84 5.99 -18.99
N GLU A 478 10.61 6.78 -20.04
CA GLU A 478 11.65 7.55 -20.73
C GLU A 478 12.25 8.63 -19.81
N ALA A 479 11.38 9.45 -19.21
CA ALA A 479 11.78 10.48 -18.25
C ALA A 479 12.44 9.87 -17.01
N LEU A 480 11.93 8.70 -16.55
CA LEU A 480 12.50 7.98 -15.42
C LEU A 480 13.90 7.47 -15.73
N SER A 481 14.09 6.86 -16.90
CA SER A 481 15.39 6.37 -17.38
C SER A 481 16.39 7.50 -17.47
N ALA A 482 16.00 8.63 -18.08
CA ALA A 482 16.86 9.79 -18.22
C ALA A 482 17.32 10.36 -16.88
N ASP A 483 16.41 10.60 -15.93
CA ASP A 483 16.78 11.18 -14.64
C ASP A 483 17.67 10.23 -13.82
N TYR A 484 17.31 8.94 -13.79
CA TYR A 484 18.07 7.91 -13.08
C TYR A 484 19.48 7.73 -13.67
N LEU A 485 19.60 7.50 -14.99
CA LEU A 485 20.89 7.27 -15.65
C LEU A 485 21.78 8.50 -15.60
N ARG A 486 21.21 9.71 -15.66
CA ARG A 486 21.97 10.94 -15.44
C ARG A 486 22.56 10.97 -14.03
N CYS A 487 21.76 10.65 -13.00
CA CYS A 487 22.23 10.59 -11.62
C CYS A 487 23.32 9.52 -11.42
N VAL A 488 23.20 8.34 -12.06
CA VAL A 488 24.25 7.31 -12.07
C VAL A 488 25.52 7.85 -12.72
N LYS A 489 25.43 8.43 -13.93
CA LYS A 489 26.58 8.98 -14.67
C LYS A 489 27.32 10.07 -13.90
N THR A 490 26.60 10.91 -13.14
CA THR A 490 27.19 11.98 -12.33
C THR A 490 27.66 11.51 -10.94
N ASN A 491 27.59 10.20 -10.64
CA ASN A 491 27.86 9.65 -9.31
C ASN A 491 27.09 10.37 -8.19
N ASP A 492 25.81 10.70 -8.43
CA ASP A 492 24.97 11.35 -7.42
C ASP A 492 24.77 10.38 -6.23
N PRO A 493 25.26 10.73 -5.02
CA PRO A 493 25.19 9.84 -3.86
C PRO A 493 23.73 9.58 -3.41
N SER A 494 22.75 10.35 -3.90
CA SER A 494 21.33 10.20 -3.57
C SER A 494 20.56 9.27 -4.51
N VAL A 495 21.16 8.77 -5.60
CA VAL A 495 20.45 8.00 -6.64
C VAL A 495 19.71 6.77 -6.08
N HIS A 496 20.36 6.00 -5.19
CA HIS A 496 19.77 4.83 -4.52
C HIS A 496 19.08 5.16 -3.19
N ARG A 497 18.78 6.44 -2.93
CA ARG A 497 18.03 6.96 -1.77
C ARG A 497 16.95 7.95 -2.22
N THR A 498 16.43 7.71 -3.41
CA THR A 498 15.47 8.57 -4.09
C THR A 498 14.26 7.76 -4.52
N ILE A 499 13.08 8.37 -4.34
CA ILE A 499 11.82 7.97 -4.94
C ILE A 499 11.46 9.01 -6.00
N TRP A 500 11.14 8.56 -7.21
CA TRP A 500 10.62 9.38 -8.28
C TRP A 500 9.09 9.33 -8.26
N GLN A 501 8.47 10.49 -8.07
CA GLN A 501 7.02 10.64 -8.00
C GLN A 501 6.57 11.57 -9.13
N ALA A 502 5.74 11.04 -10.03
CA ALA A 502 4.96 11.88 -10.93
C ALA A 502 3.79 12.50 -10.18
N PRO A 503 3.40 13.75 -10.47
CA PRO A 503 2.17 14.32 -9.95
C PRO A 503 0.96 13.47 -10.36
N LEU A 504 0.09 13.22 -9.39
CA LEU A 504 -1.15 12.48 -9.59
C LEU A 504 -2.29 13.45 -9.90
N PHE A 505 -2.99 13.18 -10.99
CA PHE A 505 -4.22 13.88 -11.36
C PHE A 505 -5.39 12.92 -11.35
N TYR A 506 -6.47 13.26 -10.66
CA TYR A 506 -7.65 12.38 -10.54
C TYR A 506 -8.65 12.54 -11.70
N ASN A 507 -8.25 13.25 -12.77
CA ASN A 507 -9.07 13.58 -13.95
C ASN A 507 -9.27 12.36 -14.87
N TRP A 508 -9.88 11.29 -14.35
CA TRP A 508 -10.44 10.17 -15.12
C TRP A 508 -11.95 10.24 -15.03
N ASN A 509 -12.54 11.11 -15.86
CA ASN A 509 -13.95 11.49 -15.82
C ASN A 509 -14.35 12.12 -14.47
N LEU A 510 -13.45 12.92 -13.90
CA LEU A 510 -13.68 13.55 -12.60
C LEU A 510 -14.82 14.57 -12.67
N ASP A 511 -15.07 15.09 -13.87
CA ASP A 511 -16.23 15.91 -14.21
C ASP A 511 -17.55 15.17 -14.06
N GLN A 512 -17.60 13.84 -14.02
CA GLN A 512 -18.86 13.10 -13.84
C GLN A 512 -19.19 12.83 -12.37
N ASN A 513 -18.22 12.99 -11.47
CA ASN A 513 -18.40 12.69 -10.06
C ASN A 513 -19.14 13.80 -9.27
N SER A 514 -19.63 13.42 -8.09
CA SER A 514 -20.17 14.31 -7.07
C SER A 514 -19.13 15.36 -6.63
N PHE A 515 -19.62 16.49 -6.12
CA PHE A 515 -18.74 17.58 -5.70
C PHE A 515 -17.70 17.16 -4.64
N PRO A 516 -17.99 16.28 -3.64
CA PRO A 516 -16.98 15.88 -2.66
C PRO A 516 -15.82 15.10 -3.30
N VAL A 517 -16.14 14.18 -4.22
CA VAL A 517 -15.13 13.40 -4.96
C VAL A 517 -14.27 14.33 -5.82
N ARG A 518 -14.90 15.19 -6.63
CA ARG A 518 -14.20 16.11 -7.52
C ARG A 518 -13.26 17.03 -6.73
N ILE A 519 -13.79 17.74 -5.74
CA ILE A 519 -13.00 18.69 -4.93
C ILE A 519 -11.85 17.96 -4.22
N THR A 520 -12.10 16.76 -3.65
CA THR A 520 -11.04 15.96 -3.04
C THR A 520 -9.95 15.58 -4.04
N GLY A 521 -10.33 15.20 -5.27
CA GLY A 521 -9.38 14.92 -6.35
C GLY A 521 -8.52 16.13 -6.69
N LEU A 522 -9.12 17.31 -6.90
CA LEU A 522 -8.40 18.55 -7.20
C LEU A 522 -7.43 18.94 -6.08
N VAL A 523 -7.91 18.91 -4.83
CA VAL A 523 -7.09 19.22 -3.65
C VAL A 523 -5.94 18.24 -3.53
N ARG A 524 -6.15 16.95 -3.78
CA ARG A 524 -5.06 15.97 -3.74
C ARG A 524 -4.02 16.20 -4.84
N SER A 525 -4.43 16.55 -6.07
CA SER A 525 -3.50 16.93 -7.13
C SER A 525 -2.63 18.12 -6.72
N LEU A 526 -3.27 19.17 -6.18
CA LEU A 526 -2.59 20.36 -5.65
C LEU A 526 -1.62 19.99 -4.54
N MET A 527 -2.04 19.22 -3.54
CA MET A 527 -1.19 18.87 -2.40
C MET A 527 -0.01 17.97 -2.82
N THR A 528 -0.20 17.11 -3.82
CA THR A 528 0.88 16.28 -4.37
C THR A 528 1.99 17.14 -4.96
N MET A 529 1.61 18.09 -5.83
CA MET A 529 2.56 18.99 -6.50
C MET A 529 3.12 20.06 -5.57
N GLY A 530 2.27 20.62 -4.70
CA GLY A 530 2.56 21.81 -3.92
C GLY A 530 3.24 21.54 -2.59
N LEU A 531 2.97 20.38 -1.97
CA LEU A 531 3.47 20.06 -0.62
C LEU A 531 4.25 18.74 -0.58
N LEU A 532 3.67 17.64 -1.04
CA LEU A 532 4.21 16.31 -0.77
C LEU A 532 5.55 16.04 -1.47
N ILE A 533 5.64 16.36 -2.77
CA ILE A 533 6.88 16.21 -3.53
C ILE A 533 7.93 17.25 -3.09
N PRO A 534 7.66 18.58 -3.08
CA PRO A 534 8.69 19.59 -2.81
C PRO A 534 9.29 19.48 -1.40
N TYR A 535 8.47 19.12 -0.41
CA TYR A 535 8.90 19.01 0.99
C TYR A 535 9.30 17.57 1.40
N ASN A 536 9.36 16.64 0.45
CA ASN A 536 9.71 15.23 0.68
C ASN A 536 8.89 14.61 1.82
N VAL A 537 7.57 14.81 1.83
CA VAL A 537 6.69 14.34 2.92
C VAL A 537 6.42 12.85 2.75
N ASN A 538 5.76 12.45 1.66
CA ASN A 538 5.58 11.06 1.29
C ASN A 538 5.22 10.87 -0.19
N PRO A 539 5.57 9.72 -0.80
CA PRO A 539 5.04 9.33 -2.10
C PRO A 539 3.58 8.89 -1.96
N MET A 540 2.89 8.76 -3.10
CA MET A 540 1.50 8.31 -3.17
C MET A 540 1.25 7.49 -4.44
N SER A 541 0.46 6.42 -4.29
CA SER A 541 -0.18 5.56 -5.29
C SER A 541 0.73 4.98 -6.38
N CYS A 542 1.37 5.84 -7.17
CA CYS A 542 2.26 5.50 -8.28
C CYS A 542 3.62 6.19 -8.16
N PHE A 543 4.67 5.43 -7.84
CA PHE A 543 6.02 5.96 -7.71
C PHE A 543 7.09 4.92 -8.06
N SER A 544 8.29 5.41 -8.37
CA SER A 544 9.41 4.60 -8.86
C SER A 544 10.65 4.73 -7.98
N PHE A 545 11.46 3.68 -7.90
CA PHE A 545 12.70 3.65 -7.12
C PHE A 545 13.64 2.56 -7.64
N SER A 546 14.95 2.66 -7.34
CA SER A 546 15.89 1.59 -7.72
C SER A 546 15.65 0.30 -6.93
N LEU A 547 15.88 -0.86 -7.54
CA LEU A 547 15.86 -2.16 -6.85
C LEU A 547 16.81 -2.17 -5.64
N THR A 548 17.95 -1.48 -5.73
CA THR A 548 18.87 -1.27 -4.59
C THR A 548 18.17 -0.67 -3.38
N LEU A 549 17.32 0.33 -3.58
CA LEU A 549 16.54 0.93 -2.49
C LEU A 549 15.51 -0.06 -1.93
N ALA A 550 14.85 -0.83 -2.80
CA ALA A 550 13.92 -1.89 -2.40
C ALA A 550 14.60 -2.93 -1.50
N VAL A 551 15.78 -3.41 -1.92
CA VAL A 551 16.57 -4.39 -1.17
C VAL A 551 17.02 -3.81 0.17
N ARG A 552 17.52 -2.57 0.19
CA ARG A 552 17.93 -1.88 1.43
C ARG A 552 16.76 -1.72 2.42
N GLY A 553 15.55 -1.47 1.93
CA GLY A 553 14.34 -1.37 2.75
C GLY A 553 13.69 -2.71 3.14
N GLY A 554 14.18 -3.84 2.60
CA GLY A 554 13.53 -5.13 2.79
C GLY A 554 12.20 -5.27 2.05
N TYR A 555 12.02 -4.54 0.94
CA TYR A 555 10.81 -4.47 0.11
C TYR A 555 9.62 -3.85 0.86
N TRP A 556 8.39 -4.31 0.60
CA TRP A 556 7.19 -3.88 1.32
C TRP A 556 7.02 -4.69 2.61
N HIS A 557 6.56 -4.01 3.66
CA HIS A 557 6.24 -4.65 4.92
C HIS A 557 4.81 -5.23 4.87
N PRO A 558 4.61 -6.55 5.00
CA PRO A 558 3.32 -7.20 4.76
C PRO A 558 2.25 -6.93 5.85
N GLN A 559 2.64 -6.31 6.97
CA GLN A 559 1.70 -5.92 8.06
C GLN A 559 1.31 -4.43 8.04
N ILE A 560 1.73 -3.69 7.03
CA ILE A 560 1.37 -2.27 6.89
C ILE A 560 0.06 -2.18 6.12
N PHE A 561 -0.86 -1.35 6.63
CA PHE A 561 -2.16 -1.13 6.01
C PHE A 561 -2.11 -0.14 4.84
N MET A 562 -1.48 1.02 5.04
CA MET A 562 -1.27 2.03 3.99
C MET A 562 0.16 1.92 3.46
N ASP A 563 0.30 1.32 2.28
CA ASP A 563 1.54 0.83 1.71
C ASP A 563 2.51 1.93 1.28
N ASP A 564 2.03 3.05 0.71
CA ASP A 564 2.91 4.10 0.17
C ASP A 564 3.83 4.73 1.24
N VAL A 565 3.23 5.29 2.29
CA VAL A 565 3.96 5.86 3.44
C VAL A 565 4.68 4.77 4.20
N GLY A 566 4.08 3.59 4.34
CA GLY A 566 4.72 2.50 5.05
C GLY A 566 5.98 2.01 4.34
N TYR A 567 5.99 1.99 3.01
CA TYR A 567 7.17 1.71 2.20
C TYR A 567 8.23 2.79 2.40
N LEU A 568 7.86 4.08 2.38
CA LEU A 568 8.79 5.16 2.72
C LEU A 568 9.43 4.93 4.11
N LEU A 569 8.63 4.55 5.11
CA LEU A 569 9.14 4.26 6.45
C LEU A 569 10.10 3.06 6.46
N THR A 570 9.79 1.97 5.74
CA THR A 570 10.66 0.80 5.68
C THR A 570 12.00 1.11 5.01
N VAL A 571 12.00 1.87 3.91
CA VAL A 571 13.25 2.26 3.25
C VAL A 571 14.04 3.31 4.05
N MET A 572 13.38 4.21 4.80
CA MET A 572 14.08 5.12 5.71
C MET A 572 14.80 4.34 6.82
N ILE A 573 14.13 3.35 7.41
CA ILE A 573 14.71 2.48 8.45
C ILE A 573 15.85 1.65 7.86
N GLY A 574 15.63 1.03 6.70
CA GLY A 574 16.63 0.19 6.04
C GLY A 574 17.89 0.96 5.60
N THR A 575 17.72 2.23 5.19
CA THR A 575 18.84 3.07 4.76
C THR A 575 19.44 3.93 5.88
N GLN A 576 18.81 4.01 7.05
CA GLN A 576 19.19 4.94 8.13
C GLN A 576 19.29 6.40 7.66
N ARG A 577 18.45 6.80 6.70
CA ARG A 577 18.48 8.14 6.07
C ARG A 577 17.07 8.59 5.72
N ARG A 578 16.89 9.90 5.57
CA ARG A 578 15.69 10.44 4.90
C ARG A 578 15.77 10.10 3.41
N ILE A 579 14.64 9.74 2.83
CA ILE A 579 14.52 9.50 1.39
C ILE A 579 14.07 10.76 0.69
N ARG A 580 14.73 11.06 -0.43
CA ARG A 580 14.37 12.19 -1.29
C ARG A 580 13.23 11.79 -2.23
N ILE A 581 12.26 12.67 -2.41
CA ILE A 581 11.20 12.55 -3.40
C ILE A 581 11.54 13.54 -4.53
N ARG A 582 11.82 13.01 -5.72
CA ARG A 582 12.07 13.82 -6.91
C ARG A 582 10.81 13.86 -7.77
N LEU A 583 10.47 15.05 -8.24
CA LEU A 583 9.44 15.25 -9.24
C LEU A 583 9.85 14.55 -10.54
N LEU A 584 9.05 13.58 -10.98
CA LEU A 584 9.14 13.09 -12.35
C LEU A 584 8.35 14.05 -13.26
N PRO A 585 8.96 14.65 -14.30
CA PRO A 585 8.36 15.77 -15.02
C PRO A 585 7.34 15.33 -16.09
N VAL A 586 6.51 14.35 -15.76
CA VAL A 586 5.37 13.90 -16.58
C VAL A 586 4.16 13.62 -15.67
N PRO A 587 2.92 13.81 -16.14
CA PRO A 587 1.74 13.55 -15.35
C PRO A 587 1.42 12.05 -15.26
N VAL A 588 0.75 11.65 -14.20
CA VAL A 588 0.06 10.36 -14.09
C VAL A 588 -1.40 10.64 -13.75
N ARG A 589 -2.33 9.96 -14.42
CA ARG A 589 -3.75 10.05 -14.13
C ARG A 589 -4.17 8.86 -13.28
N SER A 590 -4.99 9.11 -12.27
CA SER A 590 -5.53 8.10 -11.35
C SER A 590 -7.05 8.15 -11.35
N GLY A 591 -7.70 7.00 -11.22
CA GLY A 591 -9.15 6.91 -11.12
C GLY A 591 -9.67 7.47 -9.79
N PRO A 592 -10.65 8.38 -9.79
CA PRO A 592 -11.36 8.73 -8.58
C PRO A 592 -12.22 7.55 -8.11
N THR A 593 -12.62 7.58 -6.84
CA THR A 593 -13.70 6.71 -6.36
C THR A 593 -14.98 7.03 -7.09
N SER A 594 -15.78 6.01 -7.42
CA SER A 594 -17.06 6.25 -8.06
C SER A 594 -18.16 5.26 -7.77
N GLY A 595 -19.39 5.78 -7.68
CA GLY A 595 -20.62 5.01 -7.52
C GLY A 595 -21.59 5.18 -8.68
N HIS A 596 -22.52 4.23 -8.86
CA HIS A 596 -23.53 4.26 -9.94
C HIS A 596 -24.58 5.39 -9.80
N SER A 597 -24.63 6.05 -8.65
CA SER A 597 -25.53 7.17 -8.38
C SER A 597 -24.82 8.20 -7.52
N TRP A 598 -25.32 9.43 -7.45
CA TRP A 598 -24.70 10.51 -6.67
C TRP A 598 -24.50 10.13 -5.19
N LEU A 599 -25.50 9.51 -4.55
CA LEU A 599 -25.40 9.07 -3.15
C LEU A 599 -24.38 7.95 -2.97
N ASN A 600 -24.32 7.00 -3.92
CA ASN A 600 -23.31 5.96 -3.89
C ASN A 600 -21.91 6.54 -4.07
N ASP A 601 -21.75 7.54 -4.94
CA ASP A 601 -20.49 8.23 -5.17
C ASP A 601 -19.95 8.89 -3.88
N VAL A 602 -20.81 9.58 -3.14
CA VAL A 602 -20.47 10.17 -1.82
C VAL A 602 -20.18 9.09 -0.77
N LYS A 603 -20.89 7.95 -0.81
CA LYS A 603 -20.63 6.83 0.09
C LYS A 603 -19.27 6.18 -0.17
N GLU A 604 -18.91 5.98 -1.44
CA GLU A 604 -17.60 5.43 -1.82
C GLU A 604 -16.46 6.40 -1.49
N TRP A 605 -16.69 7.70 -1.68
CA TRP A 605 -15.81 8.76 -1.18
C TRP A 605 -15.56 8.65 0.33
N TYR A 606 -16.62 8.53 1.13
CA TYR A 606 -16.50 8.36 2.58
C TYR A 606 -15.67 7.13 2.96
N ILE A 607 -15.93 5.99 2.32
CA ILE A 607 -15.19 4.73 2.56
C ILE A 607 -13.69 4.94 2.28
N GLN A 608 -13.37 5.61 1.19
CA GLN A 608 -12.00 5.89 0.78
C GLN A 608 -11.27 6.83 1.73
N VAL A 609 -11.88 7.98 2.08
CA VAL A 609 -11.28 8.95 3.00
C VAL A 609 -11.08 8.32 4.38
N ARG A 610 -12.05 7.53 4.85
CA ARG A 610 -11.93 6.79 6.11
C ARG A 610 -10.77 5.80 6.09
N ARG A 611 -10.58 5.08 4.98
CA ARG A 611 -9.45 4.15 4.82
C ARG A 611 -8.12 4.89 4.90
N TRP A 612 -8.00 6.04 4.26
CA TRP A 612 -6.81 6.89 4.35
C TRP A 612 -6.56 7.33 5.78
N GLY A 613 -7.59 7.78 6.51
CA GLY A 613 -7.41 8.22 7.90
C GLY A 613 -6.97 7.13 8.87
N ILE A 614 -7.53 5.93 8.72
CA ILE A 614 -7.07 4.76 9.49
C ILE A 614 -5.61 4.45 9.15
N GLY A 615 -5.25 4.43 7.86
CA GLY A 615 -3.89 4.15 7.41
C GLY A 615 -2.85 5.18 7.86
N THR A 616 -3.22 6.46 7.88
CA THR A 616 -2.37 7.55 8.37
C THR A 616 -2.01 7.36 9.84
N ALA A 617 -3.00 7.15 10.71
CA ALA A 617 -2.73 6.98 12.13
C ALA A 617 -2.01 5.64 12.43
N ASP A 618 -2.29 4.58 11.67
CA ASP A 618 -1.55 3.31 11.77
C ASP A 618 -0.07 3.48 11.42
N ASN A 619 0.24 4.24 10.35
CA ASN A 619 1.61 4.55 9.96
C ASN A 619 2.31 5.49 10.94
N PHE A 620 1.60 6.45 11.54
CA PHE A 620 2.16 7.27 12.62
C PHE A 620 2.60 6.39 13.80
N HIS A 621 1.73 5.48 14.25
CA HIS A 621 2.08 4.55 15.31
C HIS A 621 3.30 3.70 14.96
N TYR A 622 3.32 3.14 13.74
CA TYR A 622 4.46 2.35 13.25
C TYR A 622 5.76 3.19 13.23
N PHE A 623 5.70 4.43 12.75
CA PHE A 623 6.83 5.35 12.76
C PHE A 623 7.35 5.58 14.18
N VAL A 624 6.49 5.95 15.14
CA VAL A 624 6.91 6.26 16.51
C VAL A 624 7.58 5.06 17.19
N VAL A 625 7.04 3.85 17.00
CA VAL A 625 7.64 2.61 17.51
C VAL A 625 9.03 2.36 16.88
N LYS A 626 9.24 2.79 15.64
CA LYS A 626 10.49 2.58 14.91
C LYS A 626 11.49 3.74 15.00
N ILE A 627 11.14 4.88 15.60
CA ILE A 627 12.03 6.04 15.81
C ILE A 627 13.43 5.64 16.34
N PRO A 628 13.58 4.73 17.32
CA PRO A 628 14.91 4.35 17.81
C PRO A 628 15.84 3.75 16.75
N ASN A 629 15.29 3.29 15.63
CA ASN A 629 16.03 2.76 14.49
C ASN A 629 16.24 3.81 13.39
N LEU A 630 16.15 5.10 13.68
CA LEU A 630 16.34 6.17 12.71
C LEU A 630 17.18 7.29 13.32
N PRO A 631 18.01 8.00 12.52
CA PRO A 631 18.71 9.19 13.00
C PRO A 631 17.73 10.23 13.53
N ILE A 632 18.08 10.88 14.65
CA ILE A 632 17.21 11.85 15.34
C ILE A 632 16.72 12.94 14.39
N LEU A 633 17.63 13.55 13.63
CA LEU A 633 17.28 14.62 12.69
C LEU A 633 16.32 14.14 11.60
N ALA A 634 16.57 12.96 11.02
CA ALA A 634 15.68 12.38 10.01
C ALA A 634 14.28 12.11 10.59
N SER A 635 14.23 11.59 11.82
CA SER A 635 12.99 11.33 12.56
C SER A 635 12.22 12.63 12.85
N CYS A 636 12.88 13.66 13.38
CA CYS A 636 12.23 14.93 13.71
C CYS A 636 11.65 15.61 12.46
N ILE A 637 12.42 15.74 11.37
CA ILE A 637 11.94 16.40 10.16
C ILE A 637 10.80 15.59 9.52
N PHE A 638 10.87 14.25 9.55
CA PHE A 638 9.76 13.43 9.05
C PHE A 638 8.52 13.58 9.94
N ALA A 639 8.67 13.47 11.26
CA ALA A 639 7.56 13.60 12.22
C ALA A 639 6.83 14.94 12.08
N ILE A 640 7.59 16.04 11.98
CA ILE A 640 7.05 17.39 11.79
C ILE A 640 6.30 17.48 10.46
N GLY A 641 6.94 17.11 9.34
CA GLY A 641 6.29 17.17 8.03
C GLY A 641 5.04 16.29 7.93
N TYR A 642 5.11 15.08 8.51
CA TYR A 642 4.00 14.13 8.55
C TYR A 642 2.83 14.65 9.39
N PHE A 643 3.11 15.19 10.59
CA PHE A 643 2.09 15.76 11.47
C PHE A 643 1.47 17.03 10.88
N LEU A 644 2.29 17.94 10.32
CA LEU A 644 1.78 19.15 9.66
C LEU A 644 0.84 18.79 8.50
N TYR A 645 1.20 17.81 7.66
CA TYR A 645 0.33 17.42 6.55
C TYR A 645 -0.93 16.69 7.01
N TYR A 646 -0.78 15.58 7.74
CA TYR A 646 -1.90 14.69 8.07
C TYR A 646 -2.69 15.08 9.31
N GLY A 647 -2.04 15.67 10.30
CA GLY A 647 -2.66 16.12 11.55
C GLY A 647 -3.23 17.53 11.42
N VAL A 648 -2.46 18.45 10.85
CA VAL A 648 -2.86 19.87 10.74
C VAL A 648 -3.64 20.13 9.45
N ILE A 649 -3.00 20.04 8.28
CA ILE A 649 -3.60 20.48 7.00
C ILE A 649 -4.83 19.65 6.61
N LEU A 650 -4.74 18.32 6.64
CA LEU A 650 -5.85 17.46 6.21
C LEU A 650 -6.94 17.25 7.25
N CYS A 651 -6.61 17.27 8.55
CA CYS A 651 -7.57 16.93 9.61
C CYS A 651 -8.04 18.14 10.42
N SER A 652 -7.15 19.07 10.76
CA SER A 652 -7.46 20.11 11.74
C SER A 652 -7.76 21.46 11.12
N ALA A 653 -7.22 21.80 9.95
CA ALA A 653 -7.26 23.15 9.41
C ALA A 653 -8.69 23.67 9.21
N SER A 654 -9.57 22.87 8.59
CA SER A 654 -10.97 23.27 8.39
C SER A 654 -11.77 23.27 9.70
N LEU A 655 -11.48 22.38 10.63
CA LEU A 655 -12.12 22.37 11.96
C LEU A 655 -11.67 23.57 12.82
N PHE A 656 -10.39 23.94 12.71
CA PHE A 656 -9.84 25.14 13.34
C PHE A 656 -10.56 26.37 12.80
N ASN A 657 -10.77 26.45 11.48
CA ASN A 657 -11.51 27.55 10.86
C ASN A 657 -12.99 27.61 11.31
N VAL A 658 -13.64 26.47 11.53
CA VAL A 658 -14.98 26.45 12.14
C VAL A 658 -14.93 26.92 13.60
N SER A 659 -13.96 26.46 14.38
CA SER A 659 -13.81 26.82 15.79
C SER A 659 -13.49 28.30 16.00
N SER A 660 -12.71 28.92 15.11
CA SER A 660 -12.35 30.33 15.16
C SER A 660 -13.56 31.23 14.95
N GLY A 661 -14.57 30.75 14.20
CA GLY A 661 -15.86 31.43 14.04
C GLY A 661 -16.65 31.60 15.34
N PHE A 662 -16.33 30.86 16.41
CA PHE A 662 -16.94 31.06 17.75
C PHE A 662 -16.28 32.20 18.53
N PHE A 663 -15.14 32.75 18.07
CA PHE A 663 -14.42 33.80 18.78
C PHE A 663 -15.29 35.04 19.12
N PRO A 664 -16.13 35.57 18.22
CA PRO A 664 -17.02 36.70 18.54
C PRO A 664 -18.02 36.41 19.67
N LEU A 665 -18.40 35.15 19.87
CA LEU A 665 -19.28 34.74 20.98
C LEU A 665 -18.53 34.68 22.31
N LEU A 666 -17.26 34.28 22.28
CA LEU A 666 -16.41 34.16 23.48
C LEU A 666 -15.87 35.51 23.96
N CYS A 667 -15.70 36.46 23.04
CA CYS A 667 -15.22 37.81 23.30
C CYS A 667 -16.14 38.83 22.62
N PRO A 668 -17.38 39.00 23.12
CA PRO A 668 -18.31 39.97 22.56
C PRO A 668 -17.74 41.38 22.72
N ASN A 669 -17.94 42.23 21.72
CA ASN A 669 -17.47 43.63 21.69
C ASN A 669 -15.94 43.79 21.80
N PHE A 670 -15.15 42.76 21.44
CA PHE A 670 -13.71 42.90 21.38
C PHE A 670 -13.30 43.81 20.22
N GLU A 671 -12.77 44.98 20.57
CA GLU A 671 -12.26 45.97 19.63
C GLU A 671 -10.78 46.27 19.90
N LEU A 672 -10.06 46.65 18.85
CA LEU A 672 -8.71 47.16 18.97
C LEU A 672 -8.76 48.67 18.77
N PHE A 673 -8.51 49.42 19.84
CA PHE A 673 -8.68 50.89 19.86
C PHE A 673 -7.85 51.63 18.82
N TRP A 674 -6.72 51.04 18.41
CA TRP A 674 -5.78 51.61 17.45
C TRP A 674 -6.09 51.23 15.98
N LEU A 675 -7.12 50.39 15.73
CA LEU A 675 -7.52 49.99 14.38
C LEU A 675 -8.74 50.78 13.88
N PRO A 676 -8.73 51.26 12.62
CA PRO A 676 -9.93 51.82 12.01
C PRO A 676 -11.06 50.79 11.92
N LYS A 677 -12.33 51.25 11.92
CA LYS A 677 -13.54 50.40 11.82
C LYS A 677 -13.48 49.26 10.78
N PRO A 678 -13.05 49.48 9.51
CA PRO A 678 -13.00 48.39 8.52
C PRO A 678 -11.96 47.29 8.84
N PHE A 679 -11.00 47.55 9.73
CA PHE A 679 -9.97 46.61 10.14
C PHE A 679 -10.16 46.10 11.58
N GLN A 680 -11.36 46.31 12.16
CA GLN A 680 -11.68 45.77 13.47
C GLN A 680 -11.62 44.24 13.46
N PRO A 681 -11.36 43.60 14.64
CA PRO A 681 -11.11 42.16 14.75
C PRO A 681 -12.09 41.26 14.00
N TYR A 682 -13.38 41.60 14.02
CA TYR A 682 -14.42 40.86 13.31
C TYR A 682 -14.22 40.87 11.78
N HIS A 683 -13.98 42.03 11.19
CA HIS A 683 -13.79 42.16 9.73
C HIS A 683 -12.50 41.51 9.26
N LEU A 684 -11.42 41.67 10.03
CA LEU A 684 -10.13 41.04 9.72
C LEU A 684 -10.22 39.51 9.85
N HIS A 685 -10.93 39.01 10.84
CA HIS A 685 -11.24 37.59 10.96
C HIS A 685 -12.04 37.09 9.75
N LEU A 686 -13.12 37.75 9.33
CA LEU A 686 -13.88 37.35 8.14
C LEU A 686 -13.02 37.34 6.87
N LEU A 687 -12.16 38.35 6.69
CA LEU A 687 -11.25 38.44 5.55
C LEU A 687 -10.32 37.22 5.49
N ILE A 688 -9.67 36.88 6.60
CA ILE A 688 -8.67 35.81 6.67
C ILE A 688 -9.31 34.42 6.78
N ALA A 689 -10.39 34.26 7.55
CA ALA A 689 -11.03 32.97 7.77
C ALA A 689 -11.93 32.53 6.60
N VAL A 690 -12.46 33.47 5.80
CA VAL A 690 -13.46 33.17 4.78
C VAL A 690 -13.03 33.65 3.40
N ILE A 691 -12.76 34.95 3.25
CA ILE A 691 -12.57 35.55 1.93
C ILE A 691 -11.28 35.07 1.26
N ILE A 692 -10.14 35.15 1.95
CA ILE A 692 -8.83 34.73 1.41
C ILE A 692 -8.83 33.23 1.05
N PRO A 693 -9.21 32.29 1.95
CA PRO A 693 -9.31 30.87 1.60
C PRO A 693 -10.20 30.63 0.38
N GLN A 694 -11.34 31.31 0.30
CA GLN A 694 -12.23 31.17 -0.84
C GLN A 694 -11.56 31.61 -2.14
N LEU A 695 -10.80 32.70 -2.17
CA LEU A 695 -10.03 33.10 -3.35
C LEU A 695 -8.96 32.07 -3.72
N LEU A 696 -8.26 31.50 -2.74
CA LEU A 696 -7.27 30.44 -2.95
C LEU A 696 -7.92 29.17 -3.53
N TYR A 697 -9.11 28.80 -3.06
CA TYR A 697 -9.89 27.71 -3.64
C TYR A 697 -10.31 28.03 -5.08
N GLY A 698 -10.62 29.28 -5.40
CA GLY A 698 -10.96 29.70 -6.77
C GLY A 698 -9.77 29.51 -7.72
N ALA A 699 -8.57 29.84 -7.26
CA ALA A 699 -7.33 29.60 -8.02
C ALA A 699 -7.11 28.11 -8.32
N LEU A 700 -7.50 27.19 -7.43
CA LEU A 700 -7.45 25.75 -7.69
C LEU A 700 -8.30 25.34 -8.90
N PHE A 701 -9.52 25.87 -9.07
CA PHE A 701 -10.36 25.57 -10.23
C PHE A 701 -9.80 26.17 -11.53
N ILE A 702 -9.08 27.29 -11.44
CA ILE A 702 -8.35 27.84 -12.59
C ILE A 702 -7.20 26.91 -12.97
N LEU A 703 -6.44 26.39 -12.00
CA LEU A 703 -5.39 25.41 -12.26
C LEU A 703 -5.95 24.12 -12.86
N ASP A 704 -7.12 23.66 -12.41
CA ASP A 704 -7.82 22.51 -12.99
C ASP A 704 -8.09 22.71 -14.49
N ALA A 705 -8.67 23.85 -14.85
CA ALA A 705 -8.89 24.20 -16.26
C ALA A 705 -7.60 24.23 -17.09
N ILE A 706 -6.49 24.72 -16.50
CA ILE A 706 -5.18 24.77 -17.16
C ILE A 706 -4.62 23.36 -17.37
N TRP A 707 -4.56 22.52 -16.34
CA TRP A 707 -3.95 21.20 -16.47
C TRP A 707 -4.80 20.24 -17.30
N CYS A 708 -6.13 20.33 -17.27
CA CYS A 708 -7.00 19.47 -18.09
C CYS A 708 -6.74 19.72 -19.58
N ARG A 709 -6.63 21.00 -19.97
CA ARG A 709 -6.40 21.40 -21.37
C ARG A 709 -4.97 21.18 -21.82
N TRP A 710 -3.99 21.59 -21.03
CA TRP A 710 -2.59 21.72 -21.50
C TRP A 710 -1.67 20.62 -21.00
N THR A 711 -2.03 19.91 -19.93
CA THR A 711 -1.18 18.86 -19.34
C THR A 711 -1.72 17.46 -19.64
N LEU A 712 -3.01 17.25 -19.42
CA LEU A 712 -3.63 15.93 -19.52
C LEU A 712 -4.29 15.68 -20.88
N ASN A 713 -4.61 16.75 -21.62
CA ASN A 713 -5.37 16.72 -22.86
C ASN A 713 -6.68 15.91 -22.72
N VAL A 714 -7.38 16.11 -21.61
CA VAL A 714 -8.67 15.46 -21.33
C VAL A 714 -9.82 16.40 -21.64
N LYS A 715 -10.88 15.84 -22.22
CA LYS A 715 -12.14 16.56 -22.38
C LYS A 715 -12.99 16.31 -21.14
N GLU A 716 -13.14 17.35 -20.33
CA GLU A 716 -14.03 17.37 -19.16
C GLU A 716 -15.03 18.52 -19.38
N ASP A 717 -16.31 18.17 -19.58
CA ASP A 717 -17.34 19.13 -19.95
C ASP A 717 -18.08 19.61 -18.70
N ILE A 718 -17.50 20.62 -18.04
CA ILE A 718 -18.07 21.18 -16.81
C ILE A 718 -18.74 22.52 -17.10
N PHE A 719 -20.07 22.53 -16.98
CA PHE A 719 -20.87 23.75 -17.06
C PHE A 719 -20.36 24.80 -16.05
N ILE A 720 -20.23 26.05 -16.47
CA ILE A 720 -19.61 27.14 -15.68
C ILE A 720 -20.27 27.29 -14.30
N LEU A 721 -21.61 27.22 -14.23
CA LEU A 721 -22.34 27.32 -12.96
C LEU A 721 -21.99 26.18 -12.00
N ARG A 722 -21.73 24.97 -12.52
CA ARG A 722 -21.32 23.84 -11.70
C ARG A 722 -19.91 24.04 -11.14
N ASN A 723 -19.00 24.64 -11.90
CA ASN A 723 -17.67 25.02 -11.40
C ASN A 723 -17.78 26.06 -10.27
N ILE A 724 -18.59 27.10 -10.45
CA ILE A 724 -18.84 28.12 -9.42
C ILE A 724 -19.45 27.47 -8.16
N LEU A 725 -20.42 26.57 -8.34
CA LEU A 725 -21.04 25.85 -7.22
C LEU A 725 -20.03 24.98 -6.47
N HIS A 726 -19.20 24.19 -7.17
CA HIS A 726 -18.17 23.37 -6.53
C HIS A 726 -17.13 24.23 -5.80
N TRP A 727 -16.81 25.40 -6.36
CA TRP A 727 -15.94 26.36 -5.69
C TRP A 727 -16.55 26.86 -4.38
N ILE A 728 -17.82 27.28 -4.38
CA ILE A 728 -18.55 27.69 -3.17
C ILE A 728 -18.68 26.52 -2.16
N LEU A 729 -18.81 25.28 -2.65
CA LEU A 729 -18.93 24.08 -1.81
C LEU A 729 -17.59 23.52 -1.31
N THR A 730 -16.46 24.14 -1.66
CA THR A 730 -15.12 23.66 -1.26
C THR A 730 -14.91 23.67 0.26
N PRO A 731 -15.24 24.74 1.02
CA PRO A 731 -15.12 24.73 2.48
C PRO A 731 -15.92 23.59 3.12
N PHE A 732 -17.14 23.33 2.66
CA PHE A 732 -17.99 22.26 3.17
C PHE A 732 -17.39 20.87 2.92
N THR A 733 -16.80 20.66 1.75
CA THR A 733 -16.10 19.41 1.43
C THR A 733 -14.87 19.22 2.30
N LEU A 734 -14.09 20.27 2.55
CA LEU A 734 -12.89 20.20 3.39
C LEU A 734 -13.22 19.98 4.87
N ILE A 735 -14.32 20.57 5.36
CA ILE A 735 -14.87 20.27 6.70
C ILE A 735 -15.30 18.80 6.77
N ALA A 736 -16.06 18.31 5.78
CA ALA A 736 -16.48 16.91 5.75
C ALA A 736 -15.28 15.95 5.71
N LEU A 737 -14.26 16.24 4.90
CA LEU A 737 -13.02 15.48 4.84
C LEU A 737 -12.31 15.46 6.20
N SER A 738 -12.21 16.62 6.86
CA SER A 738 -11.62 16.75 8.20
C SER A 738 -12.38 15.95 9.26
N LEU A 739 -13.72 15.95 9.21
CA LEU A 739 -14.57 15.18 10.13
C LEU A 739 -14.40 13.67 9.92
N VAL A 740 -14.37 13.20 8.68
CA VAL A 740 -14.14 11.78 8.37
C VAL A 740 -12.74 11.35 8.81
N GLN A 741 -11.74 12.22 8.64
CA GLN A 741 -10.38 11.97 9.11
C GLN A 741 -10.31 11.88 10.64
N LEU A 742 -10.92 12.83 11.35
CA LEU A 742 -11.00 12.83 12.81
C LEU A 742 -11.71 11.57 13.33
N TRP A 743 -12.84 11.21 12.72
CA TRP A 743 -13.57 9.99 13.03
C TRP A 743 -12.70 8.74 12.85
N SER A 744 -11.90 8.70 11.79
CA SER A 744 -10.98 7.60 11.52
C SER A 744 -9.90 7.46 12.60
N TYR A 745 -9.36 8.59 13.08
CA TYR A 745 -8.40 8.61 14.18
C TYR A 745 -9.03 8.15 15.50
N ILE A 746 -10.26 8.56 15.81
CA ILE A 746 -11.02 8.09 16.97
C ILE A 746 -11.24 6.58 16.90
N VAL A 747 -11.73 6.08 15.76
CA VAL A 747 -11.98 4.65 15.55
C VAL A 747 -10.71 3.83 15.75
N LEU A 748 -9.58 4.26 15.18
CA LEU A 748 -8.30 3.57 15.36
C LEU A 748 -7.80 3.66 16.81
N ALA A 749 -7.97 4.80 17.49
CA ALA A 749 -7.57 4.95 18.89
C ALA A 749 -8.32 3.98 19.81
N ILE A 750 -9.62 3.77 19.56
CA ILE A 750 -10.49 2.87 20.33
C ILE A 750 -10.24 1.40 19.95
N GLN A 751 -10.33 1.06 18.66
CA GLN A 751 -10.34 -0.32 18.19
C GLN A 751 -8.94 -0.89 17.89
N GLY A 752 -7.92 -0.05 17.75
CA GLY A 752 -6.56 -0.46 17.36
C GLY A 752 -6.53 -1.14 16.00
N LYS A 753 -5.61 -2.10 15.80
CA LYS A 753 -5.44 -2.84 14.53
C LYS A 753 -6.71 -3.53 14.02
N LYS A 754 -7.72 -3.80 14.89
CA LYS A 754 -9.02 -4.33 14.44
C LYS A 754 -9.76 -3.38 13.49
N ALA A 755 -9.47 -2.08 13.53
CA ALA A 755 -10.02 -1.10 12.60
C ALA A 755 -9.38 -1.15 11.20
N CYS A 756 -8.19 -1.75 11.05
CA CYS A 756 -7.45 -1.85 9.79
C CYS A 756 -8.03 -2.93 8.87
N ILE A 757 -9.33 -2.83 8.57
CA ILE A 757 -10.03 -3.71 7.64
C ILE A 757 -9.95 -3.10 6.25
N HIS A 758 -9.42 -3.86 5.28
CA HIS A 758 -9.23 -3.36 3.92
C HIS A 758 -10.55 -3.42 3.13
N LYS A 759 -11.42 -2.43 3.35
CA LYS A 759 -12.62 -2.22 2.52
C LYS A 759 -12.26 -1.32 1.34
N LEU A 760 -12.26 -1.88 0.13
CA LEU A 760 -12.05 -1.14 -1.11
C LEU A 760 -13.29 -0.32 -1.45
N ALA A 761 -13.08 0.95 -1.81
CA ALA A 761 -14.12 1.79 -2.39
C ALA A 761 -14.33 1.38 -3.85
N ALA A 762 -15.58 1.40 -4.30
CA ALA A 762 -15.92 1.08 -5.69
C ALA A 762 -15.48 2.19 -6.66
N LYS A 763 -15.33 1.79 -7.92
CA LYS A 763 -14.94 2.65 -9.05
C LYS A 763 -15.82 2.35 -10.27
N ALA A 764 -17.12 2.23 -10.01
CA ALA A 764 -18.12 1.71 -10.92
C ALA A 764 -18.19 2.45 -12.27
N THR A 765 -18.03 3.77 -12.27
CA THR A 765 -18.14 4.59 -13.48
C THR A 765 -16.90 4.49 -14.37
N LEU A 766 -15.77 3.97 -13.86
CA LEU A 766 -14.59 3.83 -14.69
C LEU A 766 -14.88 2.79 -15.76
N ALA A 767 -15.35 1.60 -15.41
CA ALA A 767 -15.50 0.49 -16.35
C ALA A 767 -16.64 0.63 -17.38
N GLN A 768 -17.65 1.46 -17.13
CA GLN A 768 -18.87 1.57 -17.95
C GLN A 768 -18.66 2.11 -19.38
N ILE A 769 -17.46 2.58 -19.74
CA ILE A 769 -17.20 3.19 -21.05
C ILE A 769 -16.63 2.15 -22.02
N GLU A 770 -17.36 1.05 -22.18
CA GLU A 770 -17.16 0.06 -23.26
C GLU A 770 -18.22 0.19 -24.38
N SER A 771 -19.05 1.24 -24.37
CA SER A 771 -20.10 1.42 -25.39
C SER A 771 -19.78 2.42 -26.51
N ILE A 772 -18.52 2.80 -26.71
CA ILE A 772 -18.11 3.55 -27.91
C ILE A 772 -16.95 2.78 -28.55
N ALA A 773 -17.33 2.11 -29.63
CA ALA A 773 -16.53 1.24 -30.49
C ALA A 773 -15.22 1.86 -30.99
#